data_AF-A0A2P7ZTT4-F1
#
_entry.id   AF-A0A2P7ZTT4-F1
#
_cell.length_a   1.000
_cell.length_b   1.000
_cell.length_c   1.000
_cell.angle_alpha   90.00
_cell.angle_beta   90.00
_cell.angle_gamma   90.00
#
_symmetry.space_group_name_H-M   'P 1'
#
loop_
_entity.id
_entity.type
_entity.pdbx_description
1 polymer ?
#
loop_
_entity_poly.entity_id
_entity_poly.type
_entity_poly.pdbx_seq_one_letter_code
_entity_poly.pdbx_strand_id
1 'polypeptide(L)'
;MRFSSTSFTSALLLFSSITVTIARPNPKLPWRQHAAERAKKALLRSGVLGRRWDNSTYNPPASESACTSFNSITAPNDNVWVGLTNDEAASVATWLFAQPELNLTIADDAGEWDNSVLLIELMAPNKTDVLEYVDGNATAPTRYAHVLLNNRATLEPNYQDILVGPLPVVNGTTSWSPLEYPYTRKTAGKVRNLDADADTMRTDWVFKIAASISDITQELWGKVVTGGDNDTIDIWGIDPLWQDDGRIVRWDTFWNVPEDEFDAQTLLPLGLYFKSDVTGRDPAQWKLEGWLYNDVFYETTEAFREAFFSPGFARLPPNIEGDWARTDQQGPVLKYDDQSPPVMVAPSGPRYGVDVQRKYVEWMDYSFYIGFTRDLGIALYDIKYKGQRILYELGLQEALAHYAANDPFQSATSYLDSYYGFGPYAFELVKGYDCPSYSTYLNSSFYVDETTHTHLNSICLFEYDADFPMQRHSTGSYVSVRKNVYFTVRSVSTVGNYDYAFSYTFSQDGTIGMEVRASGYIQSTYHADYNADFGWQIQDALSGSMHDHVLNYKADFDILGTDNSLLLMDQVPVSREFSWSGGRKRNTMQLERRYVASEDESRLNWGPNGQTEFIVVNQDQKNKYGVPRGYRILPSMGTAHLTVQNSSNLVNAANWAGYDVQVTRQHDYEQRVAHPYNSQDVYDPPIDFNKYFDGESLEQEDLVFWLNLGMHHVPHTGDLPNTVFTTAHSGIQFMPLNYFDADTGKQTVNMVRINYGGGNISQVESFGQKQGDATCGALDYTPVEQNLESYKGDVVIRKFPYDPNDPYYETTGIV
;
A
#
# COMPACT_ATOMS: atom_id res chain seq x y z
N MET A 1 -19.96 60.50 73.09
CA MET A 1 -19.95 61.90 72.60
C MET A 1 -19.21 61.94 71.26
N ARG A 2 -19.81 62.62 70.27
CA ARG A 2 -19.26 63.26 69.06
C ARG A 2 -18.06 62.66 68.29
N PHE A 3 -18.36 62.41 67.00
CA PHE A 3 -17.61 62.60 65.75
C PHE A 3 -16.12 62.27 65.60
N SER A 4 -15.88 61.46 64.56
CA SER A 4 -14.91 61.64 63.45
C SER A 4 -13.86 60.55 63.32
N SER A 5 -13.92 59.76 62.25
CA SER A 5 -12.84 59.68 61.26
C SER A 5 -13.22 58.79 60.07
N THR A 6 -12.59 59.14 58.96
CA THR A 6 -12.78 58.85 57.54
C THR A 6 -12.35 57.47 57.05
N SER A 7 -13.15 56.93 56.13
CA SER A 7 -12.83 56.22 54.87
C SER A 7 -11.77 55.11 54.86
N PHE A 8 -12.20 53.88 54.56
CA PHE A 8 -12.13 53.30 53.21
C PHE A 8 -12.99 52.01 53.16
N THR A 9 -13.64 51.80 52.01
CA THR A 9 -14.73 50.86 51.75
C THR A 9 -14.32 49.39 51.77
N SER A 10 -15.07 48.60 52.54
CA SER A 10 -15.06 47.14 52.58
C SER A 10 -15.77 46.52 51.38
N ALA A 11 -15.22 45.44 50.83
CA ALA A 11 -15.99 44.36 50.22
C ALA A 11 -15.22 43.04 50.36
N LEU A 12 -15.96 42.00 50.72
CA LEU A 12 -15.52 40.72 51.27
C LEU A 12 -14.65 39.89 50.31
N LEU A 13 -13.61 39.27 50.88
CA LEU A 13 -12.92 38.10 50.37
C LEU A 13 -13.75 36.84 50.63
N LEU A 14 -14.07 36.08 49.57
CA LEU A 14 -14.41 34.67 49.63
C LEU A 14 -13.55 33.95 48.59
N PHE A 15 -12.74 33.01 49.08
CA PHE A 15 -11.87 32.15 48.29
C PHE A 15 -12.69 31.30 47.31
N SER A 16 -12.32 31.30 46.04
CA SER A 16 -12.69 30.24 45.08
C SER A 16 -11.43 29.69 44.42
N SER A 17 -11.32 28.38 44.44
CA SER A 17 -10.26 27.57 43.86
C SER A 17 -10.37 27.65 42.33
N ILE A 18 -9.39 28.30 41.70
CA ILE A 18 -9.24 28.31 40.25
C ILE A 18 -8.60 26.98 39.84
N THR A 19 -9.37 26.11 39.19
CA THR A 19 -8.82 25.09 38.28
C THR A 19 -8.66 25.76 36.93
N VAL A 20 -7.42 26.09 36.58
CA VAL A 20 -7.07 26.57 35.23
C VAL A 20 -7.14 25.36 34.30
N THR A 21 -8.22 25.24 33.54
CA THR A 21 -8.26 24.42 32.34
C THR A 21 -7.52 25.19 31.25
N ILE A 22 -6.26 24.82 31.03
CA ILE A 22 -5.50 25.27 29.86
C ILE A 22 -6.07 24.51 28.67
N ALA A 23 -6.74 25.21 27.76
CA ALA A 23 -7.10 24.69 26.46
C ALA A 23 -5.80 24.28 25.74
N ARG A 24 -5.68 23.00 25.41
CA ARG A 24 -4.57 22.45 24.62
C ARG A 24 -4.85 22.75 23.13
N PRO A 25 -3.94 23.43 22.41
CA PRO A 25 -3.97 23.52 20.95
C PRO A 25 -3.69 22.14 20.32
N ASN A 26 -4.16 21.97 19.09
CA ASN A 26 -4.47 20.71 18.40
C ASN A 26 -3.45 20.45 17.27
N PRO A 27 -2.83 19.26 17.14
CA PRO A 27 -1.76 18.97 16.17
C PRO A 27 -2.34 18.69 14.78
N LYS A 28 -1.85 19.32 13.69
CA LYS A 28 -2.35 19.06 12.33
C LYS A 28 -1.30 19.28 11.24
N LEU A 29 -1.10 18.26 10.39
CA LEU A 29 -0.74 18.44 8.98
C LEU A 29 -1.92 19.13 8.26
N PRO A 30 -1.69 20.25 7.56
CA PRO A 30 -2.76 21.23 7.41
C PRO A 30 -3.65 21.11 6.15
N TRP A 31 -3.36 20.18 5.23
CA TRP A 31 -4.27 19.89 4.12
C TRP A 31 -5.55 19.11 4.51
N ARG A 32 -5.61 18.50 5.70
CA ARG A 32 -6.75 17.70 6.19
C ARG A 32 -7.71 18.39 7.15
N GLN A 33 -7.52 19.68 7.44
CA GLN A 33 -8.32 20.34 8.48
C GLN A 33 -9.83 20.30 8.18
N HIS A 34 -10.26 20.40 6.93
CA HIS A 34 -11.67 20.64 6.61
C HIS A 34 -12.51 19.36 6.48
N ALA A 35 -11.95 18.23 6.01
CA ALA A 35 -12.61 16.93 6.04
C ALA A 35 -12.69 16.37 7.48
N ALA A 36 -11.59 16.45 8.23
CA ALA A 36 -11.53 16.02 9.63
C ALA A 36 -12.42 16.87 10.56
N GLU A 37 -12.57 18.19 10.33
CA GLU A 37 -13.52 19.05 11.07
C GLU A 37 -14.98 18.66 10.79
N ARG A 38 -15.32 18.30 9.55
CA ARG A 38 -16.66 17.84 9.15
C ARG A 38 -17.01 16.50 9.80
N ALA A 39 -16.12 15.52 9.74
CA ALA A 39 -16.26 14.24 10.43
C ALA A 39 -16.30 14.41 11.97
N LYS A 40 -15.45 15.28 12.53
CA LYS A 40 -15.42 15.59 13.97
C LYS A 40 -16.70 16.25 14.45
N LYS A 41 -17.34 17.13 13.67
CA LYS A 41 -18.66 17.72 14.01
C LYS A 41 -19.81 16.71 13.92
N ALA A 42 -19.75 15.75 13.00
CA ALA A 42 -20.72 14.64 12.93
C ALA A 42 -20.56 13.68 14.13
N LEU A 43 -19.33 13.31 14.48
CA LEU A 43 -18.99 12.45 15.64
C LEU A 43 -19.25 13.12 17.00
N LEU A 44 -19.10 14.45 17.09
CA LEU A 44 -19.47 15.21 18.30
C LEU A 44 -20.99 15.25 18.52
N ARG A 45 -21.81 15.10 17.46
CA ARG A 45 -23.27 14.96 17.59
C ARG A 45 -23.70 13.55 18.01
N SER A 46 -22.87 12.52 17.79
CA SER A 46 -23.15 11.13 18.20
C SER A 46 -22.65 10.77 19.61
N GLY A 47 -21.89 11.66 20.28
CA GLY A 47 -21.49 11.50 21.68
C GLY A 47 -20.37 10.47 21.95
N VAL A 48 -19.61 10.08 20.92
CA VAL A 48 -18.63 8.97 20.99
C VAL A 48 -17.23 9.40 21.50
N LEU A 49 -16.90 10.69 21.49
CA LEU A 49 -15.59 11.20 21.92
C LEU A 49 -15.56 11.48 23.44
N GLY A 50 -15.13 10.51 24.24
CA GLY A 50 -14.96 10.73 25.68
C GLY A 50 -14.47 9.57 26.54
N ARG A 51 -13.82 8.53 25.99
CA ARG A 51 -13.26 7.45 26.82
C ARG A 51 -11.75 7.56 26.96
N ARG A 52 -11.34 7.94 28.17
CA ARG A 52 -9.97 7.83 28.70
C ARG A 52 -9.57 6.35 28.76
N TRP A 53 -8.30 6.06 28.43
CA TRP A 53 -7.70 4.74 28.61
C TRP A 53 -7.83 4.28 30.08
N ASP A 54 -8.36 3.08 30.30
CA ASP A 54 -8.19 2.36 31.56
C ASP A 54 -6.81 1.70 31.50
N ASN A 55 -6.02 1.86 32.56
CA ASN A 55 -4.60 1.53 32.61
C ASN A 55 -4.32 0.02 32.66
N SER A 56 -5.23 -0.81 32.15
CA SER A 56 -4.93 -2.19 31.83
C SER A 56 -4.01 -2.20 30.62
N THR A 57 -2.79 -2.67 30.79
CA THR A 57 -2.03 -3.32 29.73
C THR A 57 -3.01 -4.12 28.87
N TYR A 58 -3.16 -3.75 27.59
CA TYR A 58 -3.86 -4.59 26.63
C TYR A 58 -2.98 -5.83 26.43
N ASN A 59 -3.08 -6.75 27.39
CA ASN A 59 -2.96 -8.15 27.07
C ASN A 59 -4.06 -8.41 26.04
N PRO A 60 -3.77 -9.09 24.91
CA PRO A 60 -4.82 -9.54 24.03
C PRO A 60 -5.89 -10.20 24.91
N PRO A 61 -7.19 -9.97 24.67
CA PRO A 61 -8.21 -10.64 25.46
C PRO A 61 -7.83 -12.12 25.49
N ALA A 62 -7.57 -12.62 26.70
CA ALA A 62 -7.48 -14.03 26.94
C ALA A 62 -8.90 -14.55 26.72
N SER A 63 -9.28 -14.73 25.46
CA SER A 63 -10.25 -15.75 25.14
C SER A 63 -9.48 -17.04 25.42
N GLU A 64 -9.61 -17.52 26.66
CA GLU A 64 -9.24 -18.88 27.07
C GLU A 64 -10.15 -19.90 26.38
N SER A 65 -10.39 -19.73 25.07
CA SER A 65 -10.78 -20.82 24.20
C SER A 65 -9.48 -21.37 23.63
N ALA A 66 -9.17 -22.63 23.92
CA ALA A 66 -8.00 -23.35 23.40
C ALA A 66 -7.93 -23.44 21.85
N CYS A 67 -8.81 -22.74 21.14
CA CYS A 67 -9.07 -22.79 19.70
C CYS A 67 -8.66 -21.50 18.97
N THR A 68 -8.41 -20.41 19.70
CA THR A 68 -8.03 -19.09 19.16
C THR A 68 -6.55 -18.77 19.42
N SER A 69 -5.87 -19.52 20.28
CA SER A 69 -4.44 -19.36 20.55
C SER A 69 -3.63 -20.06 19.46
N PHE A 70 -2.86 -19.30 18.68
CA PHE A 70 -1.81 -19.84 17.81
C PHE A 70 -0.69 -20.48 18.64
N ASN A 71 0.11 -21.34 18.01
CA ASN A 71 1.25 -21.93 18.70
C ASN A 71 2.33 -20.86 18.91
N SER A 72 2.66 -20.55 20.16
CA SER A 72 3.79 -19.65 20.44
C SER A 72 5.09 -20.37 20.14
N ILE A 73 5.94 -19.76 19.31
CA ILE A 73 7.27 -20.23 18.95
C ILE A 73 8.30 -19.13 19.21
N THR A 74 9.58 -19.47 19.11
CA THR A 74 10.68 -18.51 19.20
C THR A 74 11.38 -18.47 17.86
N ALA A 75 11.54 -17.28 17.28
CA ALA A 75 12.28 -17.14 16.04
C ALA A 75 13.76 -17.55 16.24
N PRO A 76 14.42 -18.13 15.21
CA PRO A 76 15.81 -18.56 15.32
C PRO A 76 16.79 -17.39 15.49
N ASN A 77 16.46 -16.21 14.94
CA ASN A 77 17.24 -14.99 15.01
C ASN A 77 16.33 -13.81 15.41
N ASP A 78 16.91 -12.70 15.86
CA ASP A 78 16.16 -11.46 16.02
C ASP A 78 15.73 -10.95 14.64
N ASN A 79 14.54 -10.36 14.56
CA ASN A 79 14.06 -9.76 13.33
C ASN A 79 14.77 -8.43 13.10
N VAL A 80 15.75 -8.42 12.21
CA VAL A 80 16.55 -7.24 11.88
C VAL A 80 15.80 -6.25 10.97
N TRP A 81 14.63 -6.63 10.47
CA TRP A 81 13.74 -5.80 9.64
C TRP A 81 12.53 -5.26 10.41
N VAL A 82 12.36 -5.66 11.69
CA VAL A 82 11.31 -5.09 12.53
C VAL A 82 11.66 -3.63 12.82
N GLY A 83 10.69 -2.75 12.61
CA GLY A 83 10.85 -1.30 12.76
C GLY A 83 11.37 -0.87 14.13
N LEU A 84 11.59 0.44 14.28
CA LEU A 84 12.08 0.99 15.55
C LEU A 84 11.08 0.70 16.68
N THR A 85 11.61 0.36 17.84
CA THR A 85 10.81 0.34 19.06
C THR A 85 10.37 1.76 19.43
N ASN A 86 9.30 1.87 20.23
CA ASN A 86 8.83 3.15 20.75
C ASN A 86 9.94 3.95 21.47
N ASP A 87 10.82 3.27 22.20
CA ASP A 87 11.93 3.89 22.93
C ASP A 87 13.06 4.33 21.99
N GLU A 88 13.37 3.55 20.94
CA GLU A 88 14.33 3.94 19.90
C GLU A 88 13.85 5.18 19.16
N ALA A 89 12.60 5.19 18.67
CA ALA A 89 12.03 6.33 17.95
C ALA A 89 11.99 7.60 18.82
N ALA A 90 11.58 7.49 20.09
CA ALA A 90 11.60 8.59 21.04
C ALA A 90 13.01 9.12 21.33
N SER A 91 13.99 8.22 21.45
CA SER A 91 15.38 8.59 21.69
C SER A 91 15.99 9.30 20.49
N VAL A 92 15.70 8.84 19.27
CA VAL A 92 16.13 9.50 18.02
C VAL A 92 15.48 10.88 17.88
N ALA A 93 14.17 10.99 18.09
CA ALA A 93 13.47 12.27 18.05
C ALA A 93 14.08 13.27 19.04
N THR A 94 14.27 12.85 20.30
CA THR A 94 14.89 13.68 21.34
C THR A 94 16.30 14.13 20.96
N TRP A 95 17.09 13.24 20.36
CA TRP A 95 18.44 13.56 19.92
C TRP A 95 18.46 14.55 18.75
N LEU A 96 17.56 14.39 17.78
CA LEU A 96 17.43 15.29 16.62
C LEU A 96 17.11 16.72 17.06
N PHE A 97 16.10 16.92 17.92
CA PHE A 97 15.73 18.25 18.43
C PHE A 97 16.83 18.90 19.29
N ALA A 98 17.83 18.13 19.74
CA ALA A 98 18.99 18.66 20.45
C ALA A 98 20.13 19.12 19.51
N GLN A 99 20.04 18.88 18.20
CA GLN A 99 21.05 19.29 17.22
C GLN A 99 20.74 20.72 16.70
N PRO A 100 21.45 21.76 17.18
CA PRO A 100 21.13 23.15 16.83
C PRO A 100 21.31 23.45 15.33
N GLU A 101 22.17 22.71 14.63
CA GLU A 101 22.42 22.89 13.20
C GLU A 101 21.24 22.44 12.32
N LEU A 102 20.34 21.60 12.82
CA LEU A 102 19.14 21.17 12.08
C LEU A 102 18.00 22.20 12.16
N ASN A 103 18.02 23.07 13.18
CA ASN A 103 17.02 24.12 13.40
C ASN A 103 15.57 23.60 13.30
N LEU A 104 15.28 22.53 14.04
CA LEU A 104 13.98 21.85 13.98
C LEU A 104 12.94 22.52 14.87
N THR A 105 11.74 22.67 14.33
CA THR A 105 10.51 23.06 15.03
C THR A 105 9.64 21.81 15.18
N ILE A 106 9.02 21.63 16.35
CA ILE A 106 8.10 20.50 16.56
C ILE A 106 6.91 20.63 15.63
N ALA A 107 6.38 19.50 15.13
CA ALA A 107 5.33 19.51 14.10
C ALA A 107 4.10 20.34 14.49
N ASP A 108 3.70 20.32 15.77
CA ASP A 108 2.55 21.08 16.29
C ASP A 108 2.71 22.61 16.17
N ASP A 109 3.95 23.10 16.20
CA ASP A 109 4.29 24.52 16.13
C ASP A 109 4.82 24.93 14.74
N ALA A 110 5.17 23.95 13.89
CA ALA A 110 5.80 24.17 12.60
C ALA A 110 4.79 24.70 11.56
N GLY A 111 5.09 25.85 10.97
CA GLY A 111 4.39 26.37 9.80
C GLY A 111 5.10 26.02 8.49
N GLU A 112 4.71 26.70 7.41
CA GLU A 112 5.29 26.52 6.07
C GLU A 112 6.74 27.00 5.93
N TRP A 113 7.32 27.63 6.96
CA TRP A 113 8.67 28.21 6.94
C TRP A 113 9.60 27.65 8.02
N ASP A 114 9.26 26.48 8.54
CA ASP A 114 10.03 25.76 9.55
C ASP A 114 10.69 24.50 8.98
N ASN A 115 11.69 23.98 9.67
CA ASN A 115 12.20 22.64 9.42
C ASN A 115 11.55 21.67 10.42
N SER A 116 11.03 20.54 9.97
CA SER A 116 10.39 19.55 10.84
C SER A 116 10.86 18.12 10.53
N VAL A 117 10.60 17.19 11.45
CA VAL A 117 10.87 15.76 11.27
C VAL A 117 9.59 15.09 10.79
N LEU A 118 9.60 14.54 9.58
CA LEU A 118 8.42 13.85 9.03
C LEU A 118 8.41 12.36 9.34
N LEU A 119 9.58 11.72 9.27
CA LEU A 119 9.72 10.27 9.41
C LEU A 119 10.91 9.94 10.31
N ILE A 120 10.70 8.96 11.18
CA ILE A 120 11.77 8.25 11.88
C ILE A 120 11.43 6.76 11.78
N GLU A 121 12.18 6.03 10.97
CA GLU A 121 12.02 4.59 10.81
C GLU A 121 13.36 3.86 10.87
N LEU A 122 13.33 2.53 10.86
CA LEU A 122 14.54 1.74 10.82
C LEU A 122 15.16 1.84 9.42
N MET A 123 16.46 2.13 9.33
CA MET A 123 17.21 1.89 8.10
C MET A 123 17.41 0.38 7.95
N ALA A 124 16.85 -0.19 6.88
CA ALA A 124 17.03 -1.61 6.58
C ALA A 124 18.52 -1.93 6.49
N PRO A 125 19.00 -2.97 7.20
CA PRO A 125 20.40 -3.38 7.11
C PRO A 125 20.70 -3.99 5.73
N ASN A 126 21.94 -3.82 5.30
CA ASN A 126 22.44 -4.40 4.04
C ASN A 126 22.30 -5.93 4.01
N LYS A 127 21.93 -6.49 2.85
CA LYS A 127 21.80 -7.94 2.64
C LYS A 127 23.09 -8.65 3.03
N THR A 128 24.24 -8.09 2.64
CA THR A 128 25.57 -8.63 2.96
C THR A 128 25.78 -8.85 4.46
N ASP A 129 25.44 -7.86 5.29
CA ASP A 129 25.61 -7.95 6.74
C ASP A 129 24.57 -8.90 7.37
N VAL A 130 23.35 -8.90 6.82
CA VAL A 130 22.27 -9.73 7.32
C VAL A 130 22.53 -11.21 7.06
N LEU A 131 22.98 -11.59 5.86
CA LEU A 131 23.24 -12.98 5.50
C LEU A 131 24.31 -13.59 6.42
N GLU A 132 25.39 -12.86 6.69
CA GLU A 132 26.42 -13.29 7.66
C GLU A 132 25.82 -13.52 9.07
N TYR A 133 24.86 -12.69 9.50
CA TYR A 133 24.17 -12.88 10.77
C TYR A 133 23.22 -14.10 10.76
N VAL A 134 22.28 -14.15 9.81
CA VAL A 134 21.22 -15.17 9.82
C VAL A 134 21.73 -16.57 9.50
N ASP A 135 22.87 -16.67 8.81
CA ASP A 135 23.56 -17.93 8.51
C ASP A 135 24.56 -18.32 9.62
N GLY A 136 24.70 -17.49 10.67
CA GLY A 136 25.40 -17.82 11.92
C GLY A 136 26.89 -17.47 11.96
N ASN A 137 27.37 -16.66 11.04
CA ASN A 137 28.79 -16.28 10.90
C ASN A 137 29.13 -14.93 11.57
N ALA A 138 28.14 -14.09 11.84
CA ALA A 138 28.30 -12.77 12.46
C ALA A 138 27.26 -12.50 13.57
N THR A 139 27.44 -11.38 14.27
CA THR A 139 26.43 -10.84 15.20
C THR A 139 25.39 -10.02 14.45
N ALA A 140 24.24 -9.75 15.09
CA ALA A 140 23.19 -8.92 14.51
C ALA A 140 23.76 -7.58 13.99
N PRO A 141 23.36 -7.11 12.79
CA PRO A 141 23.77 -5.82 12.26
C PRO A 141 23.45 -4.68 13.21
N THR A 142 24.32 -3.67 13.23
CA THR A 142 24.08 -2.46 14.03
C THR A 142 22.88 -1.71 13.45
N ARG A 143 21.95 -1.31 14.31
CA ARG A 143 20.74 -0.59 13.92
C ARG A 143 21.03 0.90 13.70
N TYR A 144 20.44 1.45 12.65
CA TYR A 144 20.45 2.88 12.32
C TYR A 144 19.02 3.32 12.01
N ALA A 145 18.70 4.58 12.28
CA ALA A 145 17.42 5.16 11.88
C ALA A 145 17.57 5.88 10.53
N HIS A 146 16.62 5.63 9.63
CA HIS A 146 16.34 6.47 8.48
C HIS A 146 15.41 7.60 8.96
N VAL A 147 15.82 8.85 8.76
CA VAL A 147 15.07 10.03 9.17
C VAL A 147 14.85 10.93 7.96
N LEU A 148 13.62 11.40 7.81
CA LEU A 148 13.26 12.38 6.78
C LEU A 148 12.99 13.74 7.41
N LEU A 149 13.74 14.74 6.96
CA LEU A 149 13.52 16.14 7.31
C LEU A 149 12.71 16.85 6.22
N ASN A 150 11.77 17.69 6.62
CA ASN A 150 11.10 18.63 5.73
C ASN A 150 11.65 20.03 5.98
N ASN A 151 12.61 20.45 5.16
CA ASN A 151 13.31 21.72 5.33
C ASN A 151 12.60 22.83 4.55
N ARG A 152 11.72 23.58 5.21
CA ARG A 152 10.98 24.69 4.59
C ARG A 152 11.42 26.09 5.06
N ALA A 153 12.39 26.19 5.95
CA ALA A 153 12.99 27.48 6.36
C ALA A 153 13.94 28.06 5.29
N THR A 154 13.50 28.08 4.02
CA THR A 154 14.29 28.44 2.84
C THR A 154 13.37 28.77 1.66
N LEU A 155 13.88 29.54 0.69
CA LEU A 155 13.19 29.77 -0.59
C LEU A 155 13.22 28.55 -1.52
N GLU A 156 14.17 27.63 -1.30
CA GLU A 156 14.34 26.38 -2.05
C GLU A 156 14.08 25.18 -1.12
N PRO A 157 12.81 24.91 -0.77
CA PRO A 157 12.44 23.90 0.21
C PRO A 157 12.76 22.51 -0.33
N ASN A 158 13.15 21.61 0.58
CA ASN A 158 13.56 20.26 0.22
C ASN A 158 13.19 19.27 1.31
N TYR A 159 12.90 18.05 0.88
CA TYR A 159 13.01 16.87 1.71
C TYR A 159 14.47 16.45 1.80
N GLN A 160 14.92 16.01 2.97
CA GLN A 160 16.26 15.48 3.16
C GLN A 160 16.26 14.18 3.97
N ASP A 161 16.71 13.11 3.34
CA ASP A 161 16.99 11.83 3.98
C ASP A 161 18.34 11.86 4.70
N ILE A 162 18.33 11.45 5.96
CA ILE A 162 19.53 11.32 6.78
C ILE A 162 19.55 9.98 7.51
N LEU A 163 20.75 9.49 7.78
CA LEU A 163 21.01 8.33 8.60
C LEU A 163 21.41 8.79 10.00
N VAL A 164 20.75 8.28 11.04
CA VAL A 164 21.06 8.57 12.45
C VAL A 164 21.47 7.28 13.16
N GLY A 165 22.65 7.27 13.76
CA GLY A 165 23.11 6.12 14.53
C GLY A 165 24.58 6.17 14.92
N PRO A 166 25.12 5.07 15.48
CA PRO A 166 24.43 3.81 15.75
C PRO A 166 23.39 3.91 16.88
N LEU A 167 22.44 2.96 16.91
CA LEU A 167 21.47 2.78 18.00
C LEU A 167 21.92 1.67 18.98
N PRO A 168 21.56 1.76 20.29
CA PRO A 168 20.79 2.81 20.94
C PRO A 168 21.53 4.15 20.99
N VAL A 169 20.79 5.26 21.15
CA VAL A 169 21.38 6.60 21.16
C VAL A 169 22.36 6.74 22.33
N VAL A 170 23.62 7.08 22.02
CA VAL A 170 24.69 7.32 22.98
C VAL A 170 25.38 8.65 22.66
N ASN A 171 25.35 9.59 23.61
CA ASN A 171 26.00 10.89 23.46
C ASN A 171 27.49 10.76 23.09
N GLY A 172 27.90 11.48 22.05
CA GLY A 172 29.27 11.47 21.54
C GLY A 172 29.62 10.27 20.65
N THR A 173 28.71 9.31 20.48
CA THR A 173 28.85 8.19 19.51
C THR A 173 27.81 8.28 18.40
N THR A 174 26.54 8.52 18.76
CA THR A 174 25.47 8.73 17.78
C THR A 174 25.71 10.03 17.03
N SER A 175 25.62 9.95 15.72
CA SER A 175 25.77 11.07 14.78
C SER A 175 24.73 10.96 13.68
N TRP A 176 24.63 12.00 12.86
CA TRP A 176 23.83 11.97 11.65
C TRP A 176 24.69 12.23 10.41
N SER A 177 24.29 11.67 9.28
CA SER A 177 24.91 11.93 7.98
C SER A 177 23.86 11.90 6.87
N PRO A 178 24.08 12.58 5.73
CA PRO A 178 23.19 12.44 4.58
C PRO A 178 23.04 11.00 4.13
N LEU A 179 21.82 10.56 3.86
CA LEU A 179 21.54 9.24 3.30
C LEU A 179 21.36 9.37 1.78
N GLU A 180 22.36 8.92 1.02
CA GLU A 180 22.27 8.91 -0.45
C GLU A 180 22.79 7.62 -1.08
N TYR A 181 23.41 6.72 -0.31
CA TYR A 181 23.93 5.48 -0.86
C TYR A 181 22.83 4.64 -1.53
N PRO A 182 21.60 4.49 -1.00
CA PRO A 182 20.59 3.63 -1.62
C PRO A 182 19.84 4.32 -2.79
N TYR A 183 20.21 5.55 -3.14
CA TYR A 183 19.52 6.36 -4.14
C TYR A 183 20.39 6.56 -5.37
N THR A 184 19.81 6.50 -6.57
CA THR A 184 20.59 6.73 -7.80
C THR A 184 21.06 8.18 -7.94
N ARG A 185 20.27 9.13 -7.40
CA ARG A 185 20.62 10.54 -7.34
C ARG A 185 21.53 10.81 -6.14
N LYS A 186 22.70 11.40 -6.39
CA LYS A 186 23.71 11.71 -5.37
C LYS A 186 23.68 13.21 -5.01
N THR A 187 22.68 13.60 -4.23
CA THR A 187 22.44 15.00 -3.81
C THR A 187 22.35 15.15 -2.29
N ALA A 188 23.11 14.35 -1.55
CA ALA A 188 23.11 14.30 -0.08
C ALA A 188 21.71 14.00 0.50
N GLY A 189 20.98 13.09 -0.15
CA GLY A 189 19.62 12.71 0.22
C GLY A 189 18.57 13.79 0.01
N LYS A 190 18.85 14.83 -0.80
CA LYS A 190 17.94 15.96 -1.00
C LYS A 190 17.16 15.88 -2.29
N VAL A 191 15.87 16.18 -2.21
CA VAL A 191 14.96 16.45 -3.33
C VAL A 191 14.08 17.65 -2.98
N ARG A 192 13.75 18.47 -3.97
CA ARG A 192 12.90 19.67 -3.73
C ARG A 192 11.54 19.27 -3.16
N ASN A 193 10.90 20.18 -2.45
CA ASN A 193 9.54 20.02 -1.94
C ASN A 193 8.60 20.99 -2.67
N LEU A 194 7.75 20.46 -3.55
CA LEU A 194 6.76 21.21 -4.31
C LEU A 194 5.51 21.55 -3.50
N ASP A 195 5.32 20.89 -2.36
CA ASP A 195 4.17 21.01 -1.46
C ASP A 195 4.48 21.89 -0.23
N ALA A 196 5.58 22.65 -0.26
CA ALA A 196 6.06 23.43 0.87
C ALA A 196 5.05 24.50 1.35
N ASP A 197 4.24 25.01 0.43
CA ASP A 197 3.27 26.09 0.61
C ASP A 197 1.81 25.61 0.48
N ALA A 198 1.49 24.38 0.89
CA ALA A 198 0.16 23.79 0.71
C ALA A 198 -1.01 24.61 1.31
N ASP A 199 -0.85 25.23 2.47
CA ASP A 199 -1.87 26.06 3.11
C ASP A 199 -2.01 27.42 2.42
N THR A 200 -0.88 28.05 2.11
CA THR A 200 -0.87 29.32 1.36
C THR A 200 -1.46 29.08 -0.04
N MET A 201 -1.11 27.98 -0.69
CA MET A 201 -1.65 27.56 -1.98
C MET A 201 -3.17 27.41 -1.91
N ARG A 202 -3.67 26.71 -0.89
CA ARG A 202 -5.10 26.49 -0.70
C ARG A 202 -5.84 27.82 -0.42
N THR A 203 -5.42 28.54 0.60
CA THR A 203 -6.17 29.68 1.16
C THR A 203 -5.93 30.99 0.39
N ASP A 204 -4.69 31.26 0.01
CA ASP A 204 -4.29 32.53 -0.59
C ASP A 204 -4.31 32.53 -2.12
N TRP A 205 -4.46 31.37 -2.76
CA TRP A 205 -4.50 31.24 -4.21
C TRP A 205 -5.75 30.53 -4.72
N VAL A 206 -5.87 29.22 -4.48
CA VAL A 206 -6.96 28.37 -5.02
C VAL A 206 -8.32 28.92 -4.62
N PHE A 207 -8.57 29.17 -3.33
CA PHE A 207 -9.86 29.68 -2.89
C PHE A 207 -10.12 31.14 -3.27
N LYS A 208 -9.08 31.97 -3.44
CA LYS A 208 -9.27 33.34 -3.96
C LYS A 208 -9.71 33.32 -5.42
N ILE A 209 -9.12 32.44 -6.23
CA ILE A 209 -9.51 32.21 -7.62
C ILE A 209 -10.96 31.72 -7.66
N ALA A 210 -11.29 30.70 -6.88
CA ALA A 210 -12.65 30.14 -6.83
C ALA A 210 -13.70 31.16 -6.35
N ALA A 211 -13.40 31.93 -5.30
CA ALA A 211 -14.29 32.99 -4.82
C ALA A 211 -14.53 34.09 -5.87
N SER A 212 -13.56 34.36 -6.76
CA SER A 212 -13.69 35.34 -7.85
C SER A 212 -14.74 34.97 -8.91
N ILE A 213 -15.17 33.71 -8.95
CA ILE A 213 -16.23 33.20 -9.81
C ILE A 213 -17.40 32.60 -9.01
N SER A 214 -17.54 32.98 -7.74
CA SER A 214 -18.58 32.44 -6.84
C SER A 214 -20.02 32.65 -7.35
N ASP A 215 -20.27 33.69 -8.14
CA ASP A 215 -21.55 33.91 -8.81
C ASP A 215 -21.78 32.91 -9.95
N ILE A 216 -20.73 32.50 -10.66
CA ILE A 216 -20.79 31.43 -11.67
C ILE A 216 -21.05 30.08 -11.01
N THR A 217 -20.32 29.73 -9.93
CA THR A 217 -20.54 28.45 -9.23
C THR A 217 -21.94 28.40 -8.62
N GLN A 218 -22.47 29.54 -8.15
CA GLN A 218 -23.84 29.65 -7.66
C GLN A 218 -24.87 29.45 -8.78
N GLU A 219 -24.61 29.96 -9.98
CA GLU A 219 -25.50 29.79 -11.13
C GLU A 219 -25.43 28.37 -11.73
N LEU A 220 -24.26 27.75 -11.76
CA LEU A 220 -24.07 26.40 -12.29
C LEU A 220 -24.61 25.31 -11.35
N TRP A 221 -24.26 25.40 -10.07
CA TRP A 221 -24.43 24.28 -9.13
C TRP A 221 -25.20 24.65 -7.87
N GLY A 222 -25.64 25.91 -7.76
CA GLY A 222 -26.34 26.38 -6.56
C GLY A 222 -25.42 26.63 -5.36
N LYS A 223 -24.10 26.71 -5.55
CA LYS A 223 -23.10 26.71 -4.48
C LYS A 223 -22.21 27.95 -4.51
N VAL A 224 -22.06 28.60 -3.36
CA VAL A 224 -21.10 29.71 -3.16
C VAL A 224 -19.79 29.15 -2.64
N VAL A 225 -18.67 29.58 -3.22
CA VAL A 225 -17.32 29.31 -2.71
C VAL A 225 -16.80 30.55 -2.01
N THR A 226 -16.44 30.42 -0.73
CA THR A 226 -15.93 31.50 0.12
C THR A 226 -14.52 31.24 0.63
N GLY A 227 -14.01 30.02 0.49
CA GLY A 227 -12.78 29.54 1.10
C GLY A 227 -12.92 29.25 2.60
N GLY A 228 -14.15 29.15 3.11
CA GLY A 228 -14.43 28.88 4.51
C GLY A 228 -14.96 27.46 4.76
N ASP A 229 -15.03 27.07 6.04
CA ASP A 229 -15.42 25.72 6.48
C ASP A 229 -16.82 25.26 6.01
N ASN A 230 -17.68 26.19 5.64
CA ASN A 230 -19.06 25.91 5.21
C ASN A 230 -19.19 25.72 3.70
N ASP A 231 -18.09 25.78 2.94
CA ASP A 231 -18.11 25.53 1.51
C ASP A 231 -18.48 24.07 1.24
N THR A 232 -19.41 23.86 0.31
CA THR A 232 -19.89 22.53 -0.13
C THR A 232 -19.29 22.11 -1.46
N ILE A 233 -18.18 22.76 -1.80
CA ILE A 233 -17.31 22.50 -2.95
C ILE A 233 -15.90 22.34 -2.39
N ASP A 234 -15.18 21.36 -2.92
CA ASP A 234 -13.76 21.21 -2.68
C ASP A 234 -13.00 21.35 -4.00
N ILE A 235 -11.73 21.74 -3.89
CA ILE A 235 -10.89 22.04 -5.05
C ILE A 235 -9.52 21.46 -4.78
N TRP A 236 -9.07 20.60 -5.66
CA TRP A 236 -7.75 20.02 -5.62
C TRP A 236 -7.28 19.71 -7.05
N GLY A 237 -5.97 19.49 -7.17
CA GLY A 237 -5.30 19.45 -8.46
C GLY A 237 -4.50 18.19 -8.71
N ILE A 238 -3.79 18.23 -9.83
CA ILE A 238 -3.02 17.10 -10.36
C ILE A 238 -1.90 16.64 -9.41
N ASP A 239 -1.56 15.37 -9.52
CA ASP A 239 -0.36 14.76 -8.93
C ASP A 239 0.24 13.82 -9.99
N PRO A 240 1.50 14.00 -10.41
CA PRO A 240 2.42 15.07 -9.98
C PRO A 240 2.04 16.44 -10.56
N LEU A 241 2.58 17.51 -9.96
CA LEU A 241 2.56 18.83 -10.60
C LEU A 241 3.37 18.80 -11.90
N TRP A 242 2.98 19.61 -12.88
CA TRP A 242 3.75 19.77 -14.12
C TRP A 242 5.04 20.56 -13.85
N GLN A 243 6.16 20.10 -14.42
CA GLN A 243 7.52 20.49 -14.04
C GLN A 243 8.36 20.96 -15.26
N ASP A 244 7.74 21.64 -16.21
CA ASP A 244 8.36 21.95 -17.50
C ASP A 244 9.22 23.23 -17.46
N ASP A 245 10.44 23.16 -18.01
CA ASP A 245 11.35 24.29 -18.20
C ASP A 245 11.56 25.17 -16.94
N GLY A 246 11.61 24.52 -15.76
CA GLY A 246 11.80 25.18 -14.47
C GLY A 246 10.53 25.84 -13.91
N ARG A 247 9.39 25.71 -14.59
CA ARG A 247 8.08 26.14 -14.12
C ARG A 247 7.40 25.03 -13.34
N ILE A 248 6.61 25.41 -12.34
CA ILE A 248 5.70 24.50 -11.63
C ILE A 248 4.28 24.91 -11.96
N VAL A 249 3.54 24.02 -12.62
CA VAL A 249 2.20 24.28 -13.13
C VAL A 249 1.20 23.33 -12.49
N ARG A 250 0.04 23.87 -12.12
CA ARG A 250 -1.10 23.13 -11.56
C ARG A 250 -2.29 23.20 -12.50
N TRP A 251 -3.01 22.09 -12.59
CA TRP A 251 -4.39 22.06 -13.02
C TRP A 251 -5.24 21.62 -11.84
N ASP A 252 -6.26 22.40 -11.54
CA ASP A 252 -7.18 22.16 -10.43
C ASP A 252 -8.60 22.01 -10.97
N THR A 253 -9.42 21.20 -10.29
CA THR A 253 -10.83 20.98 -10.65
C THR A 253 -11.74 21.07 -9.43
N PHE A 254 -13.02 21.33 -9.69
CA PHE A 254 -14.06 21.50 -8.68
C PHE A 254 -14.79 20.18 -8.42
N TRP A 255 -15.00 19.87 -7.15
CA TRP A 255 -15.70 18.68 -6.68
C TRP A 255 -16.86 19.06 -5.78
N ASN A 256 -17.95 18.32 -5.88
CA ASN A 256 -19.01 18.38 -4.88
C ASN A 256 -18.55 17.63 -3.62
N VAL A 257 -18.76 18.24 -2.45
CA VAL A 257 -18.49 17.60 -1.16
C VAL A 257 -19.69 16.74 -0.77
N PRO A 258 -19.49 15.49 -0.32
CA PRO A 258 -20.53 14.66 0.28
C PRO A 258 -21.31 15.37 1.39
N GLU A 259 -22.62 15.16 1.45
CA GLU A 259 -23.53 15.78 2.42
C GLU A 259 -23.79 14.91 3.66
N ASP A 260 -23.36 13.64 3.62
CA ASP A 260 -23.53 12.64 4.68
C ASP A 260 -22.20 11.97 5.09
N GLU A 261 -22.24 10.82 5.77
CA GLU A 261 -21.07 10.11 6.27
C GLU A 261 -20.27 9.32 5.21
N PHE A 262 -20.72 9.27 3.96
CA PHE A 262 -20.04 8.49 2.91
C PHE A 262 -18.91 9.28 2.24
N ASP A 263 -17.81 8.59 1.94
CA ASP A 263 -16.62 9.19 1.31
C ASP A 263 -16.69 9.21 -0.23
N ALA A 264 -17.84 9.63 -0.78
CA ALA A 264 -18.15 9.51 -2.20
C ALA A 264 -17.58 10.65 -3.07
N GLN A 265 -16.72 11.51 -2.53
CA GLN A 265 -16.30 12.77 -3.18
C GLN A 265 -15.68 12.54 -4.56
N THR A 266 -14.91 11.47 -4.74
CA THR A 266 -14.24 11.14 -6.01
C THR A 266 -15.20 10.70 -7.11
N LEU A 267 -16.49 10.51 -6.81
CA LEU A 267 -17.57 10.30 -7.78
C LEU A 267 -18.31 11.61 -8.15
N LEU A 268 -17.91 12.76 -7.60
CA LEU A 268 -18.65 14.02 -7.72
C LEU A 268 -17.91 15.17 -8.42
N PRO A 269 -17.24 14.96 -9.57
CA PRO A 269 -16.56 16.02 -10.31
C PRO A 269 -17.58 17.00 -10.93
N LEU A 270 -17.21 18.27 -11.06
CA LEU A 270 -18.10 19.34 -11.52
C LEU A 270 -17.78 19.92 -12.91
N GLY A 271 -16.68 19.48 -13.55
CA GLY A 271 -16.37 19.78 -14.95
C GLY A 271 -15.89 21.21 -15.24
N LEU A 272 -15.37 21.89 -14.23
CA LEU A 272 -14.72 23.20 -14.36
C LEU A 272 -13.27 23.09 -13.89
N TYR A 273 -12.34 23.61 -14.69
CA TYR A 273 -10.91 23.49 -14.43
C TYR A 273 -10.23 24.84 -14.55
N PHE A 274 -9.12 25.03 -13.83
CA PHE A 274 -8.24 26.18 -14.04
C PHE A 274 -6.77 25.79 -13.95
N LYS A 275 -5.95 26.57 -14.66
CA LYS A 275 -4.51 26.38 -14.78
C LYS A 275 -3.77 27.48 -14.04
N SER A 276 -2.81 27.12 -13.20
CA SER A 276 -1.96 28.08 -12.49
C SER A 276 -0.48 27.80 -12.72
N ASP A 277 0.30 28.84 -12.98
CA ASP A 277 1.75 28.83 -12.76
C ASP A 277 2.01 29.24 -11.31
N VAL A 278 2.58 28.32 -10.53
CA VAL A 278 2.84 28.48 -9.10
C VAL A 278 4.34 28.40 -8.80
N THR A 279 5.17 28.80 -9.77
CA THR A 279 6.62 28.74 -9.63
C THR A 279 7.11 29.63 -8.47
N GLY A 280 7.88 29.04 -7.57
CA GLY A 280 8.38 29.71 -6.37
C GLY A 280 7.32 29.84 -5.28
N ARG A 281 7.70 30.50 -4.17
CA ARG A 281 6.91 30.52 -2.92
C ARG A 281 6.16 31.82 -2.65
N ASP A 282 6.20 32.79 -3.57
CA ASP A 282 5.53 34.08 -3.41
C ASP A 282 4.21 34.08 -4.21
N PRO A 283 3.04 34.03 -3.54
CA PRO A 283 1.74 34.04 -4.22
C PRO A 283 1.50 35.28 -5.08
N ALA A 284 2.21 36.37 -4.84
CA ALA A 284 2.13 37.57 -5.69
C ALA A 284 2.78 37.38 -7.07
N GLN A 285 3.63 36.36 -7.25
CA GLN A 285 4.25 36.00 -8.53
C GLN A 285 3.52 34.89 -9.28
N TRP A 286 2.65 34.14 -8.59
CA TRP A 286 1.81 33.12 -9.20
C TRP A 286 0.85 33.74 -10.23
N LYS A 287 0.45 32.95 -11.23
CA LYS A 287 -0.37 33.43 -12.35
C LYS A 287 -1.46 32.44 -12.69
N LEU A 288 -2.69 32.93 -12.76
CA LEU A 288 -3.80 32.20 -13.35
C LEU A 288 -3.64 32.27 -14.87
N GLU A 289 -3.42 31.13 -15.51
CA GLU A 289 -3.15 31.03 -16.95
C GLU A 289 -4.40 30.75 -17.79
N GLY A 290 -5.51 30.37 -17.14
CA GLY A 290 -6.79 30.24 -17.80
C GLY A 290 -7.73 29.24 -17.15
N TRP A 291 -8.89 29.09 -17.80
CA TRP A 291 -9.99 28.22 -17.40
C TRP A 291 -10.34 27.27 -18.53
N LEU A 292 -10.81 26.08 -18.18
CA LEU A 292 -11.43 25.17 -19.13
C LEU A 292 -12.85 24.83 -18.64
N TYR A 293 -13.82 24.97 -19.52
CA TYR A 293 -15.19 24.51 -19.29
C TYR A 293 -15.81 24.07 -20.61
N ASN A 294 -16.39 22.87 -20.64
CA ASN A 294 -17.03 22.31 -21.82
C ASN A 294 -16.12 22.32 -23.07
N ASP A 295 -14.87 21.86 -22.92
CA ASP A 295 -13.84 21.82 -23.98
C ASP A 295 -13.49 23.17 -24.62
N VAL A 296 -13.81 24.28 -23.94
CA VAL A 296 -13.43 25.63 -24.36
C VAL A 296 -12.47 26.22 -23.34
N PHE A 297 -11.28 26.60 -23.82
CA PHE A 297 -10.26 27.26 -23.02
C PHE A 297 -10.43 28.78 -23.05
N TYR A 298 -10.32 29.42 -21.89
CA TYR A 298 -10.41 30.86 -21.70
C TYR A 298 -9.14 31.36 -21.02
N GLU A 299 -8.35 32.18 -21.70
CA GLU A 299 -7.05 32.66 -21.18
C GLU A 299 -7.17 33.52 -19.91
N THR A 300 -8.32 34.16 -19.68
CA THR A 300 -8.53 34.99 -18.50
C THR A 300 -9.89 34.75 -17.86
N THR A 301 -10.00 35.08 -16.57
CA THR A 301 -11.27 35.06 -15.84
C THR A 301 -12.30 35.98 -16.49
N GLU A 302 -11.91 37.15 -17.00
CA GLU A 302 -12.83 38.07 -17.69
C GLU A 302 -13.42 37.44 -18.95
N ALA A 303 -12.59 36.77 -19.76
CA ALA A 303 -13.04 36.08 -20.97
C ALA A 303 -14.01 34.95 -20.63
N PHE A 304 -13.71 34.16 -19.59
CA PHE A 304 -14.62 33.12 -19.11
C PHE A 304 -15.95 33.70 -18.63
N ARG A 305 -15.91 34.78 -17.83
CA ARG A 305 -17.12 35.46 -17.33
C ARG A 305 -17.96 36.05 -18.45
N GLU A 306 -17.35 36.73 -19.42
CA GLU A 306 -18.06 37.28 -20.58
C GLU A 306 -18.75 36.19 -21.39
N ALA A 307 -18.08 35.06 -21.61
CA ALA A 307 -18.65 33.90 -22.28
C ALA A 307 -19.81 33.30 -21.47
N PHE A 308 -19.63 33.08 -20.16
CA PHE A 308 -20.64 32.47 -19.28
C PHE A 308 -21.97 33.23 -19.26
N PHE A 309 -21.90 34.57 -19.19
CA PHE A 309 -23.08 35.43 -19.18
C PHE A 309 -23.61 35.78 -20.58
N SER A 310 -22.98 35.29 -21.64
CA SER A 310 -23.46 35.49 -23.00
C SER A 310 -24.70 34.62 -23.29
N PRO A 311 -25.68 35.13 -24.06
CA PRO A 311 -26.85 34.34 -24.46
C PRO A 311 -26.43 33.08 -25.23
N GLY A 312 -26.96 31.93 -24.84
CA GLY A 312 -26.68 30.64 -25.49
C GLY A 312 -25.49 29.87 -24.93
N PHE A 313 -24.83 30.36 -23.87
CA PHE A 313 -23.81 29.58 -23.15
C PHE A 313 -24.39 28.27 -22.61
N ALA A 314 -23.77 27.15 -22.96
CA ALA A 314 -24.18 25.82 -22.52
C ALA A 314 -23.78 25.61 -21.06
N ARG A 315 -24.78 25.41 -20.17
CA ARG A 315 -24.58 25.12 -18.75
C ARG A 315 -24.81 23.63 -18.54
N LEU A 316 -23.77 22.91 -18.15
CA LEU A 316 -23.79 21.47 -17.94
C LEU A 316 -24.16 21.14 -16.47
N PRO A 317 -24.92 20.07 -16.22
CA PRO A 317 -25.44 19.72 -14.90
C PRO A 317 -24.35 19.17 -13.95
N PRO A 318 -24.42 19.40 -12.63
CA PRO A 318 -23.46 18.81 -11.68
C PRO A 318 -23.71 17.31 -11.48
N ASN A 319 -22.66 16.58 -11.04
CA ASN A 319 -22.84 15.31 -10.34
C ASN A 319 -23.30 15.60 -8.91
N ILE A 320 -24.47 15.07 -8.53
CA ILE A 320 -25.04 15.25 -7.20
C ILE A 320 -25.04 13.89 -6.50
N GLU A 321 -24.61 13.90 -5.25
CA GLU A 321 -24.66 12.72 -4.40
C GLU A 321 -26.07 12.14 -4.30
N GLY A 322 -26.14 10.82 -4.20
CA GLY A 322 -27.39 10.10 -3.96
C GLY A 322 -27.10 8.64 -3.62
N ASP A 323 -28.18 7.85 -3.48
CA ASP A 323 -28.07 6.43 -3.10
C ASP A 323 -27.09 5.66 -4.00
N TRP A 324 -27.02 5.98 -5.31
CA TRP A 324 -26.11 5.35 -6.26
C TRP A 324 -24.62 5.41 -5.88
N ALA A 325 -24.22 6.36 -5.05
CA ALA A 325 -22.85 6.58 -4.59
C ALA A 325 -22.59 6.00 -3.18
N ARG A 326 -23.58 5.40 -2.52
CA ARG A 326 -23.46 4.87 -1.14
C ARG A 326 -23.21 3.37 -1.14
N THR A 327 -22.36 2.90 -0.23
CA THR A 327 -21.96 1.49 -0.09
C THR A 327 -22.94 0.62 0.70
N ASP A 328 -23.94 1.23 1.34
CA ASP A 328 -24.98 0.51 2.08
C ASP A 328 -25.86 -0.38 1.17
N GLN A 329 -26.51 -1.37 1.78
CA GLN A 329 -27.40 -2.28 1.08
C GLN A 329 -28.53 -1.53 0.37
N GLN A 330 -28.67 -1.78 -0.94
CA GLN A 330 -29.73 -1.22 -1.76
C GLN A 330 -30.50 -2.30 -2.51
N GLY A 331 -31.76 -1.98 -2.82
CA GLY A 331 -32.67 -2.90 -3.51
C GLY A 331 -33.31 -3.96 -2.60
N PRO A 332 -34.08 -4.89 -3.17
CA PRO A 332 -34.73 -5.94 -2.40
C PRO A 332 -33.73 -7.02 -1.96
N VAL A 333 -33.85 -7.48 -0.71
CA VAL A 333 -33.09 -8.63 -0.19
C VAL A 333 -33.31 -9.86 -1.09
N LEU A 334 -32.21 -10.53 -1.45
CA LEU A 334 -32.26 -11.69 -2.33
C LEU A 334 -32.89 -12.89 -1.64
N LYS A 335 -33.37 -13.84 -2.45
CA LYS A 335 -34.02 -15.05 -1.94
C LYS A 335 -33.03 -15.90 -1.13
N TYR A 336 -33.36 -16.13 0.14
CA TYR A 336 -32.57 -16.86 1.15
C TYR A 336 -31.33 -16.15 1.69
N ASP A 337 -31.15 -14.87 1.36
CA ASP A 337 -29.98 -14.08 1.77
C ASP A 337 -30.08 -13.56 3.22
N ASP A 338 -31.23 -13.78 3.86
CA ASP A 338 -31.44 -13.62 5.30
C ASP A 338 -30.86 -14.79 6.12
N GLN A 339 -30.33 -15.83 5.46
CA GLN A 339 -29.65 -16.96 6.08
C GLN A 339 -28.15 -16.74 6.07
N SER A 340 -27.44 -17.21 7.11
CA SER A 340 -25.99 -17.13 7.16
C SER A 340 -25.34 -17.86 5.98
N PRO A 341 -24.37 -17.25 5.28
CA PRO A 341 -23.63 -17.91 4.21
C PRO A 341 -22.72 -19.03 4.78
N PRO A 342 -22.17 -19.89 3.92
CA PRO A 342 -21.13 -20.84 4.35
C PRO A 342 -19.98 -20.12 5.04
N VAL A 343 -19.55 -20.65 6.19
CA VAL A 343 -18.46 -20.09 6.99
C VAL A 343 -17.32 -21.09 7.11
N MET A 344 -16.09 -20.62 6.93
CA MET A 344 -14.90 -21.41 7.21
C MET A 344 -14.66 -21.49 8.71
N VAL A 345 -14.35 -22.68 9.19
CA VAL A 345 -13.99 -22.93 10.59
C VAL A 345 -12.62 -23.60 10.67
N ALA A 346 -11.92 -23.43 11.79
CA ALA A 346 -10.66 -24.09 12.10
C ALA A 346 -10.84 -25.07 13.29
N PRO A 347 -11.27 -26.32 13.05
CA PRO A 347 -11.70 -27.23 14.13
C PRO A 347 -10.63 -27.59 15.16
N SER A 348 -9.36 -27.49 14.78
CA SER A 348 -8.20 -27.76 15.66
C SER A 348 -7.42 -26.48 15.97
N GLY A 349 -8.01 -25.30 15.72
CA GLY A 349 -7.32 -24.01 15.79
C GLY A 349 -6.21 -23.85 14.72
N PRO A 350 -5.38 -22.81 14.86
CA PRO A 350 -4.22 -22.56 13.99
C PRO A 350 -3.22 -23.72 13.96
N ARG A 351 -2.82 -24.19 12.75
CA ARG A 351 -1.72 -25.17 12.58
C ARG A 351 -0.42 -24.51 12.13
N TYR A 352 -0.20 -23.29 12.58
CA TYR A 352 1.02 -22.50 12.40
C TYR A 352 1.52 -22.00 13.75
N GLY A 353 2.79 -21.60 13.79
CA GLY A 353 3.43 -20.96 14.93
C GLY A 353 3.74 -19.49 14.65
N VAL A 354 3.65 -18.65 15.68
CA VAL A 354 4.00 -17.22 15.60
C VAL A 354 4.83 -16.79 16.81
N ASP A 355 5.96 -16.13 16.56
CA ASP A 355 6.64 -15.27 17.54
C ASP A 355 6.14 -13.83 17.31
N VAL A 356 5.25 -13.34 18.17
CA VAL A 356 4.62 -12.01 18.02
C VAL A 356 5.64 -10.88 18.21
N GLN A 357 6.63 -11.06 19.08
CA GLN A 357 7.62 -10.03 19.40
C GLN A 357 8.58 -9.85 18.22
N ARG A 358 9.00 -10.94 17.61
CA ARG A 358 9.89 -10.93 16.43
C ARG A 358 9.14 -10.92 15.10
N LYS A 359 7.81 -10.99 15.10
CA LYS A 359 6.99 -11.06 13.87
C LYS A 359 7.44 -12.19 12.94
N TYR A 360 7.71 -13.36 13.50
CA TYR A 360 8.18 -14.54 12.76
C TYR A 360 7.09 -15.60 12.72
N VAL A 361 6.95 -16.27 11.58
CA VAL A 361 5.89 -17.24 11.31
C VAL A 361 6.49 -18.56 10.83
N GLU A 362 5.93 -19.66 11.31
CA GLU A 362 6.18 -21.02 10.78
C GLU A 362 4.87 -21.68 10.40
N TRP A 363 4.76 -22.13 9.15
CA TRP A 363 3.63 -22.93 8.69
C TRP A 363 4.13 -24.12 7.87
N MET A 364 3.85 -25.33 8.36
CA MET A 364 4.33 -26.57 7.75
C MET A 364 5.85 -26.53 7.55
N ASP A 365 6.31 -26.53 6.29
CA ASP A 365 7.72 -26.47 5.94
C ASP A 365 8.22 -25.03 5.69
N TYR A 366 7.35 -24.02 5.79
CA TYR A 366 7.70 -22.62 5.57
C TYR A 366 8.08 -21.92 6.86
N SER A 367 9.01 -20.98 6.73
CA SER A 367 9.21 -19.93 7.71
C SER A 367 9.62 -18.62 7.09
N PHE A 368 9.31 -17.49 7.74
CA PHE A 368 9.66 -16.15 7.29
C PHE A 368 9.46 -15.12 8.41
N TYR A 369 10.07 -13.94 8.24
CA TYR A 369 9.83 -12.75 9.06
C TYR A 369 8.92 -11.76 8.33
N ILE A 370 8.14 -11.00 9.10
CA ILE A 370 7.32 -9.90 8.60
C ILE A 370 8.03 -8.59 8.95
N GLY A 371 8.22 -7.73 7.95
CA GLY A 371 8.62 -6.34 8.09
C GLY A 371 7.47 -5.40 7.74
N PHE A 372 7.57 -4.14 8.18
CA PHE A 372 6.57 -3.12 7.91
C PHE A 372 7.21 -1.72 7.86
N THR A 373 6.94 -0.95 6.81
CA THR A 373 7.43 0.43 6.66
C THR A 373 6.28 1.40 6.42
N ARG A 374 6.55 2.70 6.61
CA ARG A 374 5.58 3.75 6.26
C ARG A 374 5.27 3.71 4.76
N ASP A 375 6.31 3.62 3.95
CA ASP A 375 6.16 3.83 2.50
C ASP A 375 5.45 2.66 1.83
N LEU A 376 5.81 1.42 2.18
CA LEU A 376 5.45 0.21 1.41
C LEU A 376 4.53 -0.75 2.15
N GLY A 377 4.22 -0.49 3.42
CA GLY A 377 3.43 -1.39 4.23
C GLY A 377 4.17 -2.71 4.48
N ILE A 378 3.51 -3.84 4.24
CA ILE A 378 4.00 -5.18 4.59
C ILE A 378 5.02 -5.76 3.57
N ALA A 379 6.12 -6.30 4.08
CA ALA A 379 7.08 -7.12 3.34
C ALA A 379 7.46 -8.39 4.11
N LEU A 380 7.93 -9.41 3.40
CA LEU A 380 8.37 -10.69 3.95
C LEU A 380 9.85 -10.92 3.71
N TYR A 381 10.56 -11.43 4.72
CA TYR A 381 12.00 -11.62 4.69
C TYR A 381 12.42 -13.03 5.12
N ASP A 382 13.57 -13.49 4.60
CA ASP A 382 14.18 -14.80 4.86
C ASP A 382 13.17 -15.94 4.69
N ILE A 383 12.46 -15.95 3.55
CA ILE A 383 11.44 -16.96 3.26
C ILE A 383 12.15 -18.29 2.97
N LYS A 384 11.95 -19.26 3.87
CA LYS A 384 12.49 -20.61 3.77
C LYS A 384 11.39 -21.61 3.45
N TYR A 385 11.75 -22.66 2.71
CA TYR A 385 10.94 -23.85 2.55
C TYR A 385 11.81 -25.09 2.80
N LYS A 386 11.37 -25.96 3.72
CA LYS A 386 12.13 -27.12 4.22
C LYS A 386 13.50 -26.73 4.78
N GLY A 387 13.56 -25.60 5.49
CA GLY A 387 14.77 -25.08 6.12
C GLY A 387 15.77 -24.41 5.16
N GLN A 388 15.45 -24.33 3.87
CA GLN A 388 16.30 -23.71 2.85
C GLN A 388 15.68 -22.39 2.38
N ARG A 389 16.47 -21.32 2.35
CA ARG A 389 16.05 -20.01 1.79
C ARG A 389 15.68 -20.15 0.32
N ILE A 390 14.55 -19.53 -0.04
CA ILE A 390 14.05 -19.39 -1.42
C ILE A 390 14.09 -17.92 -1.81
N LEU A 391 13.64 -17.02 -0.94
CA LEU A 391 13.68 -15.57 -1.13
C LEU A 391 14.32 -14.91 0.09
N TYR A 392 15.24 -13.98 -0.14
CA TYR A 392 15.73 -13.07 0.90
C TYR A 392 14.67 -12.04 1.26
N GLU A 393 14.02 -11.44 0.25
CA GLU A 393 13.02 -10.39 0.39
C GLU A 393 11.89 -10.58 -0.64
N LEU A 394 10.65 -10.36 -0.19
CA LEU A 394 9.46 -10.27 -1.03
C LEU A 394 8.56 -9.14 -0.51
N GLY A 395 8.36 -8.09 -1.30
CA GLY A 395 7.56 -6.94 -0.87
C GLY A 395 7.20 -5.97 -1.99
N LEU A 396 6.11 -5.22 -1.78
CA LEU A 396 5.71 -4.10 -2.61
C LEU A 396 6.84 -3.05 -2.65
N GLN A 397 7.00 -2.37 -3.79
CA GLN A 397 8.01 -1.32 -3.97
C GLN A 397 7.42 0.01 -4.43
N GLU A 398 6.27 0.00 -5.12
CA GLU A 398 5.47 1.18 -5.46
C GLU A 398 4.11 0.74 -6.05
N ALA A 399 3.11 1.60 -6.02
CA ALA A 399 1.94 1.50 -6.89
C ALA A 399 1.75 2.78 -7.72
N LEU A 400 1.49 2.58 -9.01
CA LEU A 400 1.13 3.60 -9.97
C LEU A 400 -0.36 3.49 -10.28
N ALA A 401 -1.08 4.61 -10.20
CA ALA A 401 -2.38 4.79 -10.83
C ALA A 401 -2.26 5.88 -11.92
N HIS A 402 -2.06 5.46 -13.17
CA HIS A 402 -1.83 6.35 -14.31
C HIS A 402 -3.13 6.57 -15.08
N TYR A 403 -3.66 7.80 -15.07
CA TYR A 403 -4.93 8.15 -15.72
C TYR A 403 -4.74 8.73 -17.11
N ALA A 404 -5.82 8.66 -17.90
CA ALA A 404 -5.96 9.40 -19.15
C ALA A 404 -7.39 9.93 -19.31
N ALA A 405 -7.53 11.15 -19.82
CA ALA A 405 -8.81 11.78 -20.14
C ALA A 405 -8.63 12.88 -21.18
N ASN A 406 -9.74 13.42 -21.69
CA ASN A 406 -9.69 14.67 -22.47
C ASN A 406 -9.51 15.90 -21.57
N ASP A 407 -9.97 15.84 -20.32
CA ASP A 407 -9.79 16.94 -19.36
C ASP A 407 -8.37 16.98 -18.79
N PRO A 408 -7.84 18.18 -18.47
CA PRO A 408 -6.44 18.36 -18.12
C PRO A 408 -6.10 17.88 -16.72
N PHE A 409 -7.10 17.71 -15.86
CA PHE A 409 -6.89 17.21 -14.50
C PHE A 409 -6.62 15.70 -14.56
N GLN A 410 -7.56 14.90 -15.06
CA GLN A 410 -7.36 13.45 -15.15
C GLN A 410 -6.24 13.07 -16.12
N SER A 411 -6.08 13.79 -17.24
CA SER A 411 -4.99 13.53 -18.18
C SER A 411 -3.60 13.68 -17.55
N ALA A 412 -3.47 14.51 -16.51
CA ALA A 412 -2.20 14.80 -15.85
C ALA A 412 -2.01 14.01 -14.55
N THR A 413 -2.98 13.18 -14.14
CA THR A 413 -2.90 12.40 -12.91
C THR A 413 -2.10 11.11 -13.12
N SER A 414 -1.08 10.91 -12.29
CA SER A 414 -0.24 9.72 -12.26
C SER A 414 0.31 9.50 -10.85
N TYR A 415 -0.55 8.99 -9.96
CA TYR A 415 -0.21 8.79 -8.56
C TYR A 415 0.94 7.80 -8.40
N LEU A 416 1.86 8.13 -7.48
CA LEU A 416 2.88 7.23 -6.96
C LEU A 416 2.60 7.08 -5.46
N ASP A 417 1.93 5.98 -5.10
CA ASP A 417 1.23 5.88 -3.82
C ASP A 417 2.17 5.88 -2.60
N SER A 418 3.45 5.51 -2.75
CA SER A 418 4.43 5.57 -1.68
C SER A 418 4.71 7.00 -1.19
N TYR A 419 4.42 8.03 -2.00
CA TYR A 419 4.42 9.44 -1.58
C TYR A 419 3.49 9.65 -0.37
N TYR A 420 2.28 9.09 -0.45
CA TYR A 420 1.30 9.10 0.64
C TYR A 420 1.67 8.05 1.70
N GLY A 421 2.08 6.87 1.24
CA GLY A 421 2.54 5.72 2.02
C GLY A 421 1.46 4.67 2.21
N PHE A 422 1.78 3.40 2.01
CA PHE A 422 0.86 2.29 2.27
C PHE A 422 0.65 2.00 3.76
N GLY A 423 1.70 2.23 4.56
CA GLY A 423 1.71 1.95 5.99
C GLY A 423 0.71 2.77 6.81
N PRO A 424 0.63 4.10 6.62
CA PRO A 424 -0.31 4.97 7.33
C PRO A 424 -1.80 4.66 7.11
N TYR A 425 -2.11 3.96 6.02
CA TYR A 425 -3.49 3.62 5.66
C TYR A 425 -3.76 2.12 5.71
N ALA A 426 -2.86 1.35 6.35
CA ALA A 426 -3.05 -0.06 6.62
C ALA A 426 -3.96 -0.24 7.86
N PHE A 427 -5.21 0.19 7.75
CA PHE A 427 -6.15 0.28 8.86
C PHE A 427 -6.47 -1.07 9.52
N GLU A 428 -7.17 -1.02 10.66
CA GLU A 428 -7.64 -2.21 11.36
C GLU A 428 -8.57 -3.04 10.46
N LEU A 429 -8.30 -4.34 10.33
CA LEU A 429 -9.09 -5.24 9.50
C LEU A 429 -10.41 -5.64 10.17
N VAL A 430 -11.50 -5.70 9.40
CA VAL A 430 -12.82 -6.14 9.84
C VAL A 430 -12.84 -7.68 9.97
N LYS A 431 -12.79 -8.15 11.21
CA LYS A 431 -12.69 -9.59 11.53
C LYS A 431 -13.91 -10.36 11.02
N GLY A 432 -13.67 -11.44 10.26
CA GLY A 432 -14.72 -12.25 9.65
C GLY A 432 -15.14 -11.81 8.24
N TYR A 433 -14.71 -10.62 7.80
CA TYR A 433 -14.97 -10.09 6.46
C TYR A 433 -13.67 -10.05 5.64
N ASP A 434 -12.70 -9.22 6.05
CA ASP A 434 -11.41 -9.09 5.34
C ASP A 434 -10.58 -10.37 5.41
N CYS A 435 -10.69 -11.08 6.53
CA CYS A 435 -10.08 -12.38 6.76
C CYS A 435 -11.04 -13.30 7.52
N PRO A 436 -10.88 -14.63 7.43
CA PRO A 436 -11.69 -15.58 8.19
C PRO A 436 -11.70 -15.26 9.69
N SER A 437 -12.82 -15.54 10.35
CA SER A 437 -13.03 -15.16 11.75
C SER A 437 -12.06 -15.81 12.74
N TYR A 438 -11.42 -16.93 12.39
CA TYR A 438 -10.42 -17.62 13.21
C TYR A 438 -8.98 -17.12 12.99
N SER A 439 -8.78 -16.10 12.15
CA SER A 439 -7.43 -15.60 11.82
C SER A 439 -6.70 -15.08 13.05
N THR A 440 -5.37 -15.21 13.05
CA THR A 440 -4.51 -14.50 13.99
C THR A 440 -4.22 -13.11 13.45
N TYR A 441 -4.37 -12.08 14.28
CA TYR A 441 -4.15 -10.69 13.89
C TYR A 441 -2.91 -10.11 14.57
N LEU A 442 -2.09 -9.39 13.81
CA LEU A 442 -0.91 -8.68 14.27
C LEU A 442 -1.09 -7.18 14.02
N ASN A 443 -0.55 -6.36 14.92
CA ASN A 443 -0.49 -4.92 14.72
C ASN A 443 0.65 -4.53 13.77
N SER A 444 0.49 -3.39 13.11
CA SER A 444 1.55 -2.65 12.45
C SER A 444 1.64 -1.24 13.05
N SER A 445 2.76 -0.55 12.81
CA SER A 445 2.95 0.81 13.30
C SER A 445 3.85 1.61 12.37
N PHE A 446 3.65 2.92 12.35
CA PHE A 446 4.47 3.85 11.60
C PHE A 446 4.71 5.12 12.44
N TYR A 447 5.75 5.88 12.08
CA TYR A 447 6.04 7.17 12.68
C TYR A 447 5.59 8.28 11.74
N VAL A 448 4.98 9.33 12.30
CA VAL A 448 4.73 10.61 11.62
C VAL A 448 4.64 11.72 12.67
N ASP A 449 5.14 12.93 12.37
CA ASP A 449 4.95 14.14 13.19
C ASP A 449 5.20 13.95 14.70
N GLU A 450 6.36 13.40 15.07
CA GLU A 450 6.72 13.07 16.46
C GLU A 450 5.72 12.17 17.21
N THR A 451 4.98 11.34 16.48
CA THR A 451 4.09 10.32 17.04
C THR A 451 4.37 8.96 16.41
N THR A 452 4.04 7.90 17.15
CA THR A 452 3.87 6.57 16.56
C THR A 452 2.40 6.23 16.58
N HIS A 453 1.91 5.90 15.40
CA HIS A 453 0.58 5.39 15.14
C HIS A 453 0.66 3.87 15.08
N THR A 454 -0.28 3.19 15.72
CA THR A 454 -0.39 1.73 15.75
C THR A 454 -1.75 1.32 15.25
N HIS A 455 -1.79 0.75 14.05
CA HIS A 455 -2.97 0.08 13.53
C HIS A 455 -3.11 -1.27 14.24
N LEU A 456 -4.18 -1.39 15.03
CA LEU A 456 -4.52 -2.66 15.68
C LEU A 456 -5.01 -3.65 14.64
N ASN A 457 -4.62 -4.92 14.76
CA ASN A 457 -5.15 -6.00 13.92
C ASN A 457 -5.08 -5.75 12.39
N SER A 458 -4.07 -5.03 11.89
CA SER A 458 -3.91 -4.62 10.49
C SER A 458 -3.27 -5.66 9.57
N ILE A 459 -2.72 -6.74 10.15
CA ILE A 459 -2.17 -7.88 9.44
C ILE A 459 -2.87 -9.14 9.93
N CYS A 460 -3.41 -9.96 9.04
CA CYS A 460 -4.03 -11.23 9.40
C CYS A 460 -3.26 -12.43 8.85
N LEU A 461 -3.26 -13.52 9.62
CA LEU A 461 -2.63 -14.80 9.32
C LEU A 461 -3.69 -15.90 9.40
N PHE A 462 -3.82 -16.72 8.35
CA PHE A 462 -4.81 -17.80 8.35
C PHE A 462 -4.44 -18.96 7.41
N GLU A 463 -4.85 -20.18 7.77
CA GLU A 463 -4.98 -21.28 6.82
C GLU A 463 -6.33 -21.23 6.12
N TYR A 464 -6.40 -21.71 4.88
CA TYR A 464 -7.65 -21.84 4.12
C TYR A 464 -7.67 -23.17 3.36
N ASP A 465 -8.77 -23.92 3.45
CA ASP A 465 -9.00 -25.13 2.65
C ASP A 465 -9.69 -24.72 1.35
N ALA A 466 -8.94 -24.73 0.25
CA ALA A 466 -9.44 -24.28 -1.05
C ALA A 466 -10.64 -25.12 -1.50
N ASP A 467 -11.48 -24.51 -2.34
CA ASP A 467 -12.65 -25.14 -2.94
C ASP A 467 -12.30 -26.25 -3.95
N PHE A 468 -11.02 -26.40 -4.32
CA PHE A 468 -10.50 -27.49 -5.16
C PHE A 468 -9.37 -28.28 -4.47
N PRO A 469 -9.23 -29.60 -4.75
CA PRO A 469 -8.15 -30.41 -4.20
C PRO A 469 -6.80 -30.10 -4.87
N MET A 470 -5.70 -30.25 -4.13
CA MET A 470 -4.34 -30.04 -4.64
C MET A 470 -4.01 -31.05 -5.74
N GLN A 471 -4.48 -32.29 -5.55
CA GLN A 471 -4.26 -33.37 -6.49
C GLN A 471 -5.36 -34.42 -6.36
N ARG A 472 -5.76 -35.02 -7.49
CA ARG A 472 -6.66 -36.18 -7.51
C ARG A 472 -6.37 -37.13 -8.67
N HIS A 473 -6.68 -38.40 -8.50
CA HIS A 473 -6.66 -39.40 -9.57
C HIS A 473 -7.69 -40.51 -9.32
N SER A 474 -8.27 -41.05 -10.40
CA SER A 474 -9.26 -42.13 -10.34
C SER A 474 -8.92 -43.20 -11.38
N THR A 475 -9.09 -44.46 -11.01
CA THR A 475 -8.99 -45.63 -11.89
C THR A 475 -10.23 -46.50 -11.74
N GLY A 476 -10.31 -47.60 -12.49
CA GLY A 476 -11.37 -48.60 -12.34
C GLY A 476 -11.38 -49.36 -11.01
N SER A 477 -10.39 -49.18 -10.14
CA SER A 477 -10.29 -49.88 -8.85
C SER A 477 -9.92 -49.01 -7.65
N TYR A 478 -9.54 -47.75 -7.85
CA TYR A 478 -9.29 -46.82 -6.74
C TYR A 478 -9.47 -45.35 -7.10
N VAL A 479 -9.66 -44.50 -6.10
CA VAL A 479 -9.61 -43.04 -6.18
C VAL A 479 -8.66 -42.51 -5.09
N SER A 480 -7.82 -41.52 -5.39
CA SER A 480 -7.00 -40.80 -4.42
C SER A 480 -7.16 -39.29 -4.56
N VAL A 481 -7.27 -38.58 -3.44
CA VAL A 481 -7.46 -37.10 -3.41
C VAL A 481 -6.65 -36.52 -2.26
N ARG A 482 -5.99 -35.38 -2.49
CA ARG A 482 -5.35 -34.54 -1.46
C ARG A 482 -6.09 -33.22 -1.32
N LYS A 483 -6.35 -32.79 -0.08
CA LYS A 483 -6.89 -31.45 0.17
C LYS A 483 -5.86 -30.39 -0.21
N ASN A 484 -6.34 -29.21 -0.63
CA ASN A 484 -5.48 -28.04 -0.86
C ASN A 484 -5.66 -27.08 0.30
N VAL A 485 -4.86 -27.23 1.35
CA VAL A 485 -4.83 -26.26 2.46
C VAL A 485 -3.59 -25.40 2.29
N TYR A 486 -3.79 -24.10 2.13
CA TYR A 486 -2.74 -23.09 1.99
C TYR A 486 -2.78 -22.10 3.16
N PHE A 487 -1.68 -21.40 3.38
CA PHE A 487 -1.56 -20.35 4.40
C PHE A 487 -1.46 -18.97 3.74
N THR A 488 -2.04 -17.95 4.37
CA THR A 488 -2.07 -16.57 3.86
C THR A 488 -1.64 -15.57 4.92
N VAL A 489 -0.83 -14.60 4.51
CA VAL A 489 -0.59 -13.33 5.19
C VAL A 489 -1.27 -12.23 4.39
N ARG A 490 -2.07 -11.39 5.03
CA ARG A 490 -2.76 -10.28 4.35
C ARG A 490 -2.70 -8.98 5.14
N SER A 491 -2.59 -7.88 4.41
CA SER A 491 -2.82 -6.51 4.87
C SER A 491 -3.62 -5.76 3.81
N VAL A 492 -4.39 -4.75 4.23
CA VAL A 492 -5.20 -3.91 3.34
C VAL A 492 -4.83 -2.46 3.59
N SER A 493 -4.49 -1.73 2.53
CA SER A 493 -4.19 -0.30 2.60
C SER A 493 -5.23 0.50 1.82
N THR A 494 -5.89 1.45 2.48
CA THR A 494 -6.91 2.33 1.88
C THR A 494 -6.29 3.69 1.53
N VAL A 495 -5.59 3.75 0.39
CA VAL A 495 -4.89 4.96 -0.07
C VAL A 495 -5.90 5.86 -0.79
N GLY A 496 -6.50 6.78 -0.05
CA GLY A 496 -7.53 7.67 -0.56
C GLY A 496 -8.77 6.90 -0.91
N ASN A 497 -9.17 6.97 -2.17
CA ASN A 497 -10.37 6.30 -2.65
C ASN A 497 -10.19 4.79 -2.88
N TYR A 498 -8.95 4.30 -3.00
CA TYR A 498 -8.68 2.89 -3.32
C TYR A 498 -8.39 2.04 -2.09
N ASP A 499 -8.97 0.84 -2.06
CA ASP A 499 -8.62 -0.23 -1.12
C ASP A 499 -7.76 -1.28 -1.83
N TYR A 500 -6.50 -1.42 -1.43
CA TYR A 500 -5.58 -2.44 -1.94
C TYR A 500 -5.43 -3.57 -0.95
N ALA A 501 -5.89 -4.78 -1.32
CA ALA A 501 -5.74 -5.98 -0.50
C ALA A 501 -4.53 -6.81 -0.98
N PHE A 502 -3.46 -6.79 -0.20
CA PHE A 502 -2.23 -7.53 -0.47
C PHE A 502 -2.25 -8.89 0.20
N SER A 503 -2.04 -9.96 -0.56
CA SER A 503 -2.04 -11.34 -0.04
C SER A 503 -0.79 -12.11 -0.49
N TYR A 504 -0.06 -12.66 0.48
CA TYR A 504 1.02 -13.61 0.25
C TYR A 504 0.56 -15.01 0.67
N THR A 505 0.53 -15.95 -0.28
CA THR A 505 0.00 -17.31 -0.07
C THR A 505 1.11 -18.37 -0.12
N PHE A 506 0.99 -19.42 0.68
CA PHE A 506 1.98 -20.50 0.80
C PHE A 506 1.27 -21.85 0.69
N SER A 507 1.70 -22.70 -0.24
CA SER A 507 1.06 -23.97 -0.58
C SER A 507 1.93 -25.17 -0.20
N GLN A 508 1.31 -26.32 0.14
CA GLN A 508 2.07 -27.48 0.63
C GLN A 508 3.03 -28.10 -0.39
N ASP A 509 2.87 -27.79 -1.67
CA ASP A 509 3.74 -28.23 -2.76
C ASP A 509 4.99 -27.36 -2.94
N GLY A 510 5.16 -26.31 -2.12
CA GLY A 510 6.27 -25.37 -2.21
C GLY A 510 5.96 -24.11 -3.03
N THR A 511 4.73 -23.97 -3.55
CA THR A 511 4.29 -22.77 -4.28
C THR A 511 4.05 -21.58 -3.35
N ILE A 512 4.59 -20.41 -3.72
CA ILE A 512 4.35 -19.12 -3.07
C ILE A 512 3.54 -18.25 -4.03
N GLY A 513 2.49 -17.60 -3.57
CA GLY A 513 1.68 -16.66 -4.35
C GLY A 513 1.79 -15.24 -3.83
N MET A 514 1.69 -14.28 -4.73
CA MET A 514 1.69 -12.85 -4.47
C MET A 514 0.54 -12.23 -5.27
N GLU A 515 -0.44 -11.69 -4.56
CA GLU A 515 -1.69 -11.18 -5.14
C GLU A 515 -2.00 -9.78 -4.61
N VAL A 516 -2.55 -8.95 -5.50
CA VAL A 516 -3.21 -7.69 -5.13
C VAL A 516 -4.60 -7.65 -5.74
N ARG A 517 -5.55 -7.15 -4.97
CA ARG A 517 -6.89 -6.82 -5.45
C ARG A 517 -7.20 -5.36 -5.12
N ALA A 518 -7.94 -4.70 -6.00
CA ALA A 518 -8.40 -3.33 -5.79
C ALA A 518 -9.93 -3.29 -5.59
N SER A 519 -10.36 -2.42 -4.69
CA SER A 519 -11.76 -2.07 -4.40
C SER A 519 -11.80 -0.58 -4.06
N GLY A 520 -12.91 -0.11 -3.50
CA GLY A 520 -13.08 1.28 -3.11
C GLY A 520 -13.68 2.11 -4.23
N TYR A 521 -13.79 3.41 -4.01
CA TYR A 521 -14.30 4.36 -4.98
C TYR A 521 -13.29 4.53 -6.12
N ILE A 522 -13.77 4.74 -7.34
CA ILE A 522 -12.92 5.17 -8.45
C ILE A 522 -12.67 6.68 -8.37
N GLN A 523 -11.59 7.16 -8.98
CA GLN A 523 -11.45 8.58 -9.29
C GLN A 523 -12.12 8.90 -10.62
N SER A 524 -13.35 9.35 -10.56
CA SER A 524 -14.14 9.67 -11.76
C SER A 524 -13.73 11.00 -12.40
N THR A 525 -14.29 11.29 -13.57
CA THR A 525 -14.25 12.64 -14.14
C THR A 525 -15.59 13.05 -14.73
N TYR A 526 -15.71 14.33 -15.05
CA TYR A 526 -16.93 14.88 -15.58
C TYR A 526 -17.24 14.29 -16.97
N HIS A 527 -18.47 13.85 -17.17
CA HIS A 527 -18.93 13.42 -18.49
C HIS A 527 -19.42 14.60 -19.31
N ALA A 528 -18.83 14.73 -20.50
CA ALA A 528 -19.35 15.49 -21.62
C ALA A 528 -18.93 14.77 -22.91
N ASP A 529 -19.56 15.11 -24.04
CA ASP A 529 -19.39 14.40 -25.32
C ASP A 529 -17.90 14.24 -25.74
N TYR A 530 -17.03 15.17 -25.33
CA TYR A 530 -15.60 15.16 -25.63
C TYR A 530 -14.80 14.09 -24.89
N ASN A 531 -15.33 13.46 -23.85
CA ASN A 531 -14.60 12.49 -23.02
C ASN A 531 -14.88 11.03 -23.40
N ALA A 532 -15.65 10.78 -24.46
CA ALA A 532 -16.08 9.44 -24.87
C ALA A 532 -14.94 8.49 -25.30
N ASP A 533 -13.79 9.04 -25.72
CA ASP A 533 -12.62 8.27 -26.11
C ASP A 533 -11.82 7.73 -24.90
N PHE A 534 -12.11 8.22 -23.68
CA PHE A 534 -11.32 7.97 -22.47
C PHE A 534 -12.12 7.36 -21.31
N GLY A 535 -13.30 6.81 -21.58
CA GLY A 535 -14.11 6.14 -20.56
C GLY A 535 -15.58 6.06 -20.92
N TRP A 536 -16.35 5.38 -20.07
CA TRP A 536 -17.79 5.24 -20.22
C TRP A 536 -18.53 6.29 -19.42
N GLN A 537 -19.65 6.79 -19.95
CA GLN A 537 -20.64 7.46 -19.12
C GLN A 537 -21.31 6.42 -18.22
N ILE A 538 -21.20 6.58 -16.90
CA ILE A 538 -21.69 5.60 -15.90
C ILE A 538 -22.74 6.19 -14.96
N GLN A 539 -22.96 7.51 -14.99
CA GLN A 539 -24.06 8.24 -14.34
C GLN A 539 -24.41 9.48 -15.20
N ASP A 540 -25.54 10.14 -14.96
CA ASP A 540 -26.05 11.34 -15.63
C ASP A 540 -24.98 12.34 -16.11
N ALA A 541 -23.99 12.70 -15.26
CA ALA A 541 -22.88 13.59 -15.63
C ALA A 541 -21.50 13.02 -15.28
N LEU A 542 -21.39 11.69 -15.14
CA LEU A 542 -20.19 11.02 -14.65
C LEU A 542 -19.55 10.12 -15.70
N SER A 543 -18.26 10.33 -15.96
CA SER A 543 -17.41 9.39 -16.69
C SER A 543 -16.62 8.55 -15.69
N GLY A 544 -16.52 7.26 -15.96
CA GLY A 544 -15.64 6.35 -15.21
C GLY A 544 -14.15 6.67 -15.38
N SER A 545 -13.78 7.48 -16.37
CA SER A 545 -12.39 7.67 -16.80
C SER A 545 -11.75 6.36 -17.29
N MET A 546 -10.42 6.35 -17.39
CA MET A 546 -9.61 5.15 -17.57
C MET A 546 -8.27 5.32 -16.86
N HIS A 547 -7.71 4.23 -16.35
CA HIS A 547 -6.39 4.23 -15.75
C HIS A 547 -5.73 2.84 -15.73
N ASP A 548 -4.41 2.84 -15.65
CA ASP A 548 -3.62 1.65 -15.38
C ASP A 548 -3.21 1.62 -13.92
N HIS A 549 -3.50 0.51 -13.24
CA HIS A 549 -2.82 0.14 -12.00
C HIS A 549 -1.56 -0.64 -12.36
N VAL A 550 -0.40 -0.22 -11.86
CA VAL A 550 0.87 -0.98 -11.97
C VAL A 550 1.57 -0.98 -10.62
N LEU A 551 1.71 -2.15 -10.01
CA LEU A 551 2.30 -2.33 -8.69
C LEU A 551 3.59 -3.13 -8.82
N ASN A 552 4.71 -2.52 -8.45
CA ASN A 552 6.00 -3.18 -8.51
C ASN A 552 6.29 -3.96 -7.24
N TYR A 553 6.86 -5.13 -7.39
CA TYR A 553 7.32 -5.97 -6.28
C TYR A 553 8.78 -6.34 -6.46
N LYS A 554 9.52 -6.32 -5.35
CA LYS A 554 10.85 -6.92 -5.25
C LYS A 554 10.69 -8.37 -4.85
N ALA A 555 11.26 -9.27 -5.63
CA ALA A 555 11.39 -10.69 -5.33
C ALA A 555 12.88 -11.06 -5.46
N ASP A 556 13.58 -11.00 -4.33
CA ASP A 556 15.01 -11.28 -4.22
C ASP A 556 15.21 -12.78 -3.95
N PHE A 557 15.50 -13.55 -5.00
CA PHE A 557 15.58 -15.01 -4.94
C PHE A 557 17.01 -15.48 -4.64
N ASP A 558 17.15 -16.32 -3.61
CA ASP A 558 18.40 -16.98 -3.24
C ASP A 558 18.26 -18.50 -3.39
N ILE A 559 18.07 -18.99 -4.61
CA ILE A 559 17.85 -20.41 -4.89
C ILE A 559 19.11 -21.21 -4.55
N LEU A 560 19.11 -21.84 -3.37
CA LEU A 560 20.22 -22.65 -2.86
C LEU A 560 21.54 -21.86 -2.75
N GLY A 561 21.42 -20.59 -2.39
CA GLY A 561 22.51 -19.60 -2.38
C GLY A 561 22.20 -18.45 -3.32
N THR A 562 23.02 -17.40 -3.25
CA THR A 562 22.86 -16.15 -4.01
C THR A 562 23.16 -16.33 -5.51
N ASP A 563 24.13 -17.18 -5.88
CA ASP A 563 24.57 -17.34 -7.28
C ASP A 563 23.51 -18.04 -8.15
N ASN A 564 22.71 -17.25 -8.89
CA ASN A 564 21.53 -17.67 -9.63
C ASN A 564 21.56 -17.19 -11.08
N SER A 565 20.68 -17.71 -11.92
CA SER A 565 20.53 -17.32 -13.33
C SER A 565 19.07 -17.32 -13.73
N LEU A 566 18.65 -16.39 -14.59
CA LEU A 566 17.35 -16.47 -15.26
C LEU A 566 17.44 -17.37 -16.50
N LEU A 567 16.71 -18.47 -16.47
CA LEU A 567 16.45 -19.35 -17.61
C LEU A 567 15.08 -19.03 -18.23
N LEU A 568 15.08 -18.67 -19.50
CA LEU A 568 13.90 -18.64 -20.34
C LEU A 568 13.74 -19.99 -21.04
N MET A 569 12.55 -20.57 -20.94
CA MET A 569 12.21 -21.83 -21.60
C MET A 569 10.97 -21.68 -22.48
N ASP A 570 11.18 -21.62 -23.79
CA ASP A 570 10.14 -21.41 -24.80
C ASP A 570 9.57 -22.72 -25.34
N GLN A 571 8.24 -22.77 -25.47
CA GLN A 571 7.52 -23.82 -26.19
C GLN A 571 7.24 -23.37 -27.63
N VAL A 572 8.08 -23.79 -28.58
CA VAL A 572 8.01 -23.34 -29.98
C VAL A 572 7.44 -24.42 -30.93
N PRO A 573 6.64 -24.04 -31.94
CA PRO A 573 6.20 -24.96 -32.98
C PRO A 573 7.35 -25.26 -33.96
N VAL A 574 7.55 -26.53 -34.31
CA VAL A 574 8.59 -26.97 -35.25
C VAL A 574 8.07 -28.01 -36.24
N SER A 575 8.65 -28.05 -37.44
CA SER A 575 8.41 -29.14 -38.41
C SER A 575 9.67 -30.00 -38.51
N ARG A 576 9.63 -31.18 -37.90
CA ARG A 576 10.82 -32.03 -37.67
C ARG A 576 10.64 -33.43 -38.25
N GLU A 577 11.68 -33.92 -38.90
CA GLU A 577 11.80 -35.33 -39.24
C GLU A 577 12.45 -36.09 -38.08
N PHE A 578 11.90 -37.24 -37.74
CA PHE A 578 12.45 -38.15 -36.72
C PHE A 578 13.06 -39.40 -37.36
N SER A 579 14.00 -40.04 -36.68
CA SER A 579 14.67 -41.27 -37.16
C SER A 579 13.68 -42.39 -37.53
N TRP A 580 12.51 -42.44 -36.90
CA TRP A 580 11.45 -43.42 -37.16
C TRP A 580 10.40 -42.95 -38.18
N SER A 581 10.45 -41.69 -38.62
CA SER A 581 9.41 -41.09 -39.47
C SER A 581 9.60 -41.35 -40.98
N GLY A 582 10.78 -41.81 -41.38
CA GLY A 582 11.07 -42.25 -42.76
C GLY A 582 10.91 -41.16 -43.81
N GLY A 583 11.58 -40.01 -43.67
CA GLY A 583 11.49 -38.89 -44.62
C GLY A 583 10.30 -37.97 -44.41
N ARG A 584 9.39 -38.28 -43.47
CA ARG A 584 8.17 -37.49 -43.24
C ARG A 584 8.36 -36.52 -42.09
N LYS A 585 8.28 -35.22 -42.38
CA LYS A 585 8.24 -34.19 -41.33
C LYS A 585 6.93 -34.29 -40.55
N ARG A 586 7.02 -34.09 -39.24
CA ARG A 586 5.88 -33.90 -38.34
C ARG A 586 5.88 -32.48 -37.83
N ASN A 587 4.74 -31.81 -37.94
CA ASN A 587 4.50 -30.56 -37.23
C ASN A 587 4.24 -30.91 -35.76
N THR A 588 5.10 -30.42 -34.88
CA THR A 588 5.14 -30.74 -33.46
C THR A 588 5.67 -29.52 -32.70
N MET A 589 6.10 -29.70 -31.45
CA MET A 589 6.64 -28.64 -30.61
C MET A 589 7.98 -29.04 -30.03
N GLN A 590 8.77 -28.07 -29.61
CA GLN A 590 10.08 -28.24 -29.00
C GLN A 590 10.28 -27.23 -27.88
N LEU A 591 11.09 -27.60 -26.89
CA LEU A 591 11.59 -26.67 -25.88
C LEU A 591 12.89 -26.03 -26.36
N GLU A 592 12.92 -24.70 -26.39
CA GLU A 592 14.13 -23.90 -26.54
C GLU A 592 14.48 -23.29 -25.19
N ARG A 593 15.78 -23.24 -24.87
CA ARG A 593 16.27 -22.82 -23.56
C ARG A 593 17.37 -21.81 -23.76
N ARG A 594 17.28 -20.68 -23.06
CA ARG A 594 18.25 -19.60 -23.12
C ARG A 594 18.40 -18.96 -21.74
N TYR A 595 19.63 -18.77 -21.32
CA TYR A 595 19.94 -17.95 -20.15
C TYR A 595 19.96 -16.48 -20.55
N VAL A 596 19.45 -15.62 -19.69
CA VAL A 596 19.59 -14.16 -19.81
C VAL A 596 20.97 -13.81 -19.29
N ALA A 597 21.84 -13.32 -20.16
CA ALA A 597 23.26 -13.18 -19.87
C ALA A 597 23.59 -11.89 -19.11
N SER A 598 22.90 -10.79 -19.42
CA SER A 598 23.13 -9.48 -18.83
C SER A 598 21.85 -8.65 -18.70
N GLU A 599 21.95 -7.56 -17.96
CA GLU A 599 20.86 -6.58 -17.77
C GLU A 599 20.37 -5.93 -19.06
N ASP A 600 21.21 -5.88 -20.10
CA ASP A 600 20.85 -5.35 -21.43
C ASP A 600 19.67 -6.08 -22.09
N GLU A 601 19.41 -7.32 -21.67
CA GLU A 601 18.32 -8.16 -22.19
C GLU A 601 17.37 -8.68 -21.08
N SER A 602 17.37 -8.04 -19.91
CA SER A 602 16.65 -8.51 -18.72
C SER A 602 15.30 -7.83 -18.47
N ARG A 603 14.92 -6.87 -19.31
CA ARG A 603 13.62 -6.19 -19.27
C ARG A 603 12.66 -6.85 -20.25
N LEU A 604 11.73 -7.64 -19.72
CA LEU A 604 10.99 -8.65 -20.46
C LEU A 604 9.48 -8.54 -20.18
N ASN A 605 8.69 -8.94 -21.17
CA ASN A 605 7.24 -9.09 -21.02
C ASN A 605 6.86 -10.57 -21.10
N TRP A 606 5.70 -10.92 -20.55
CA TRP A 606 5.17 -12.27 -20.68
C TRP A 606 4.95 -12.61 -22.16
N GLY A 607 5.43 -13.80 -22.56
CA GLY A 607 5.38 -14.22 -23.96
C GLY A 607 3.94 -14.39 -24.48
N PRO A 608 3.70 -14.15 -25.78
CA PRO A 608 2.38 -14.37 -26.37
C PRO A 608 1.95 -15.82 -26.16
N ASN A 609 0.64 -16.03 -25.92
CA ASN A 609 0.07 -17.35 -25.64
C ASN A 609 0.73 -18.09 -24.45
N GLY A 610 1.45 -17.38 -23.57
CA GLY A 610 2.11 -17.97 -22.40
C GLY A 610 3.17 -19.02 -22.75
N GLN A 611 3.82 -18.89 -23.91
CA GLN A 611 4.74 -19.92 -24.42
C GLN A 611 6.10 -19.94 -23.73
N THR A 612 6.48 -18.86 -23.06
CA THR A 612 7.78 -18.71 -22.38
C THR A 612 7.62 -18.89 -20.88
N GLU A 613 8.39 -19.81 -20.30
CA GLU A 613 8.52 -19.95 -18.85
C GLU A 613 9.74 -19.18 -18.35
N PHE A 614 9.55 -18.39 -17.29
CA PHE A 614 10.61 -17.66 -16.59
C PHE A 614 11.02 -18.44 -15.36
N ILE A 615 12.29 -18.80 -15.24
CA ILE A 615 12.76 -19.72 -14.20
C ILE A 615 14.05 -19.17 -13.60
N VAL A 616 14.04 -18.83 -12.32
CA VAL A 616 15.27 -18.58 -11.57
C VAL A 616 15.88 -19.92 -11.17
N VAL A 617 17.13 -20.17 -11.55
CA VAL A 617 17.82 -21.44 -11.29
C VAL A 617 19.19 -21.20 -10.69
N ASN A 618 19.67 -22.20 -9.96
CA ASN A 618 21.08 -22.33 -9.64
C ASN A 618 21.68 -23.42 -10.54
N GLN A 619 22.59 -23.04 -11.44
CA GLN A 619 23.18 -23.91 -12.45
C GLN A 619 24.13 -24.96 -11.85
N ASP A 620 24.75 -24.65 -10.72
CA ASP A 620 25.67 -25.55 -10.01
C ASP A 620 24.93 -26.56 -9.12
N GLN A 621 23.73 -26.21 -8.66
CA GLN A 621 22.90 -27.07 -7.83
C GLN A 621 21.90 -27.86 -8.67
N LYS A 622 22.32 -29.03 -9.14
CA LYS A 622 21.49 -29.93 -9.95
C LYS A 622 20.77 -30.97 -9.10
N ASN A 623 19.56 -31.34 -9.49
CA ASN A 623 18.88 -32.49 -8.92
C ASN A 623 19.55 -33.81 -9.36
N LYS A 624 19.06 -34.96 -8.88
CA LYS A 624 19.66 -36.27 -9.21
C LYS A 624 19.62 -36.64 -10.70
N TYR A 625 18.85 -35.92 -11.51
CA TYR A 625 18.73 -36.13 -12.95
C TYR A 625 19.64 -35.18 -13.76
N GLY A 626 20.47 -34.37 -13.08
CA GLY A 626 21.39 -33.44 -13.73
C GLY A 626 20.73 -32.16 -14.24
N VAL A 627 19.52 -31.83 -13.77
CA VAL A 627 18.79 -30.61 -14.16
C VAL A 627 18.99 -29.54 -13.07
N PRO A 628 19.32 -28.28 -13.44
CA PRO A 628 19.37 -27.17 -12.50
C PRO A 628 18.09 -27.05 -11.66
N ARG A 629 18.24 -26.80 -10.37
CA ARG A 629 17.14 -26.61 -9.42
C ARG A 629 16.70 -25.15 -9.48
N GLY A 630 15.40 -24.89 -9.47
CA GLY A 630 14.89 -23.53 -9.60
C GLY A 630 13.43 -23.34 -9.20
N TYR A 631 13.00 -22.09 -9.30
CA TYR A 631 11.60 -21.68 -9.14
C TYR A 631 11.14 -21.02 -10.44
N ARG A 632 9.97 -21.45 -10.92
CA ARG A 632 9.26 -20.82 -12.04
C ARG A 632 8.45 -19.64 -11.52
N ILE A 633 8.51 -18.53 -12.24
CA ILE A 633 7.69 -17.34 -12.02
C ILE A 633 6.62 -17.33 -13.12
N LEU A 634 5.34 -17.17 -12.75
CA LEU A 634 4.24 -17.10 -13.72
C LEU A 634 3.11 -16.15 -13.29
N PRO A 635 2.44 -15.47 -14.25
CA PRO A 635 1.27 -14.65 -13.97
C PRO A 635 0.03 -15.54 -13.78
N SER A 636 -0.27 -15.93 -12.54
CA SER A 636 -1.33 -16.89 -12.22
C SER A 636 -2.74 -16.31 -12.40
N MET A 637 -2.91 -15.01 -12.19
CA MET A 637 -4.20 -14.31 -12.23
C MET A 637 -4.22 -13.14 -13.22
N GLY A 638 -3.27 -13.13 -14.16
CA GLY A 638 -3.02 -12.00 -15.06
C GLY A 638 -2.18 -10.90 -14.42
N THR A 639 -1.50 -10.11 -15.26
CA THR A 639 -0.75 -8.90 -14.90
C THR A 639 -0.80 -7.94 -16.09
N ALA A 640 -0.42 -6.68 -15.87
CA ALA A 640 -0.18 -5.69 -16.91
C ALA A 640 0.91 -4.71 -16.47
N HIS A 641 1.59 -4.13 -17.45
CA HIS A 641 2.49 -2.98 -17.28
C HIS A 641 1.82 -1.72 -17.84
N LEU A 642 2.46 -0.56 -17.64
CA LEU A 642 1.94 0.73 -18.07
C LEU A 642 1.78 0.77 -19.60
N THR A 643 0.58 1.13 -20.06
CA THR A 643 0.26 1.28 -21.49
C THR A 643 0.95 2.50 -22.09
N VAL A 644 1.00 3.61 -21.34
CA VAL A 644 1.53 4.88 -21.81
C VAL A 644 3.05 4.79 -21.98
N GLN A 645 3.50 5.00 -23.21
CA GLN A 645 4.92 5.10 -23.53
C GLN A 645 5.40 6.55 -23.39
N ASN A 646 6.59 6.75 -22.81
CA ASN A 646 7.19 8.08 -22.62
C ASN A 646 6.19 9.07 -21.97
N SER A 647 5.52 8.63 -20.90
CA SER A 647 4.54 9.43 -20.18
C SER A 647 5.10 10.80 -19.82
N SER A 648 4.42 11.86 -20.29
CA SER A 648 4.75 13.24 -19.95
C SER A 648 4.57 13.53 -18.46
N ASN A 649 3.69 12.81 -17.78
CA ASN A 649 3.43 13.00 -16.36
C ASN A 649 4.56 12.41 -15.52
N LEU A 650 5.06 11.23 -15.90
CA LEU A 650 6.03 10.49 -15.11
C LEU A 650 7.47 10.83 -15.46
N VAL A 651 7.78 11.15 -16.71
CA VAL A 651 9.15 11.34 -17.21
C VAL A 651 10.06 10.17 -16.75
N ASN A 652 10.88 10.35 -15.70
CA ASN A 652 11.78 9.32 -15.16
C ASN A 652 11.30 8.72 -13.82
N ALA A 653 10.22 9.22 -13.24
CA ALA A 653 9.77 8.91 -11.87
C ALA A 653 9.34 7.45 -11.66
N ALA A 654 8.93 6.74 -12.72
CA ALA A 654 8.43 5.37 -12.64
C ALA A 654 8.89 4.48 -13.80
N ASN A 655 10.17 4.55 -14.14
CA ASN A 655 10.77 3.72 -15.21
C ASN A 655 10.64 2.20 -14.99
N TRP A 656 10.31 1.76 -13.78
CA TRP A 656 9.98 0.37 -13.44
C TRP A 656 8.63 -0.09 -14.00
N ALA A 657 7.72 0.81 -14.39
CA ALA A 657 6.35 0.46 -14.77
C ALA A 657 6.20 -0.07 -16.21
N GLY A 658 7.25 -0.01 -17.04
CA GLY A 658 7.17 -0.24 -18.49
C GLY A 658 7.29 -1.70 -18.97
N TYR A 659 7.52 -2.66 -18.07
CA TYR A 659 7.74 -4.08 -18.41
C TYR A 659 7.10 -5.00 -17.37
N ASP A 660 6.78 -6.24 -17.71
CA ASP A 660 6.18 -7.19 -16.75
C ASP A 660 7.21 -7.75 -15.76
N VAL A 661 8.40 -8.11 -16.25
CA VAL A 661 9.49 -8.77 -15.52
C VAL A 661 10.80 -8.06 -15.82
N GLN A 662 11.49 -7.59 -14.80
CA GLN A 662 12.78 -6.92 -14.92
C GLN A 662 13.75 -7.55 -13.93
N VAL A 663 15.01 -7.77 -14.34
CA VAL A 663 16.01 -8.44 -13.48
C VAL A 663 17.28 -7.61 -13.44
N THR A 664 17.78 -7.37 -12.25
CA THR A 664 19.07 -6.69 -12.03
C THR A 664 19.94 -7.56 -11.15
N ARG A 665 21.23 -7.28 -11.15
CA ARG A 665 22.11 -7.79 -10.10
C ARG A 665 21.73 -7.16 -8.76
N GLN A 666 21.86 -7.91 -7.69
CA GLN A 666 21.62 -7.39 -6.34
C GLN A 666 22.75 -6.42 -5.94
N HIS A 667 22.35 -5.27 -5.40
CA HIS A 667 23.24 -4.35 -4.71
C HIS A 667 22.60 -3.80 -3.44
N ASP A 668 23.39 -3.67 -2.38
CA ASP A 668 22.95 -3.00 -1.15
C ASP A 668 22.62 -1.51 -1.36
N TYR A 669 23.12 -0.89 -2.43
CA TYR A 669 22.82 0.49 -2.82
C TYR A 669 21.63 0.61 -3.79
N GLU A 670 20.96 -0.50 -4.12
CA GLU A 670 19.78 -0.56 -5.01
C GLU A 670 18.60 -1.21 -4.30
N GLN A 671 18.27 -0.70 -3.11
CA GLN A 671 17.34 -1.37 -2.20
C GLN A 671 15.89 -1.34 -2.68
N ARG A 672 15.48 -0.28 -3.40
CA ARG A 672 14.11 0.01 -3.82
C ARG A 672 14.05 0.48 -5.27
N VAL A 673 12.94 0.25 -5.99
CA VAL A 673 12.78 0.78 -7.37
C VAL A 673 12.31 2.23 -7.42
N ALA A 674 11.77 2.74 -6.32
CA ALA A 674 11.15 4.04 -6.22
C ALA A 674 11.44 4.69 -4.87
N HIS A 675 11.39 6.03 -4.86
CA HIS A 675 11.42 6.84 -3.66
C HIS A 675 10.06 7.52 -3.50
N PRO A 676 9.54 7.71 -2.26
CA PRO A 676 8.29 8.45 -2.01
C PRO A 676 8.22 9.83 -2.68
N TYR A 677 9.38 10.46 -2.91
CA TYR A 677 9.47 11.80 -3.50
C TYR A 677 9.98 11.80 -4.94
N ASN A 678 9.85 10.68 -5.68
CA ASN A 678 10.09 10.67 -7.12
C ASN A 678 9.17 11.66 -7.86
N SER A 679 7.93 11.86 -7.39
CA SER A 679 6.98 12.84 -7.95
C SER A 679 7.42 14.29 -7.81
N GLN A 680 8.29 14.60 -6.85
CA GLN A 680 8.73 15.96 -6.55
C GLN A 680 9.78 16.49 -7.53
N ASP A 681 10.46 15.60 -8.26
CA ASP A 681 11.41 15.93 -9.33
C ASP A 681 11.38 14.84 -10.40
N VAL A 682 10.37 14.87 -11.27
CA VAL A 682 10.14 13.78 -12.24
C VAL A 682 11.25 13.64 -13.28
N TYR A 683 12.05 14.70 -13.50
CA TYR A 683 13.17 14.72 -14.44
C TYR A 683 14.47 14.17 -13.84
N ASP A 684 14.74 14.41 -12.56
CA ASP A 684 15.88 13.84 -11.82
C ASP A 684 15.41 13.25 -10.47
N PRO A 685 14.61 12.17 -10.47
CA PRO A 685 14.04 11.63 -9.24
C PRO A 685 15.15 11.04 -8.34
N PRO A 686 14.93 10.95 -7.00
CA PRO A 686 15.87 10.29 -6.10
C PRO A 686 16.29 8.88 -6.57
N ILE A 687 15.31 8.09 -7.04
CA ILE A 687 15.55 6.79 -7.69
C ILE A 687 15.02 6.83 -9.12
N ASP A 688 15.93 6.78 -10.08
CA ASP A 688 15.64 6.52 -11.49
C ASP A 688 16.00 5.06 -11.79
N PHE A 689 14.99 4.19 -11.85
CA PHE A 689 15.16 2.76 -12.04
C PHE A 689 15.88 2.38 -13.34
N ASN A 690 15.88 3.23 -14.38
CA ASN A 690 16.65 2.93 -15.59
C ASN A 690 18.16 2.88 -15.32
N LYS A 691 18.66 3.54 -14.27
CA LYS A 691 20.08 3.56 -13.92
C LYS A 691 20.57 2.25 -13.32
N TYR A 692 19.68 1.32 -12.97
CA TYR A 692 20.06 -0.02 -12.49
C TYR A 692 20.46 -0.96 -13.64
N PHE A 693 20.15 -0.61 -14.89
CA PHE A 693 20.50 -1.44 -16.05
C PHE A 693 21.76 -0.88 -16.72
N ASP A 694 22.92 -1.20 -16.17
CA ASP A 694 24.23 -0.71 -16.65
C ASP A 694 25.07 -1.79 -17.34
N GLY A 695 24.45 -2.94 -17.62
CA GLY A 695 24.99 -4.01 -18.45
C GLY A 695 25.71 -5.11 -17.66
N GLU A 696 25.44 -5.21 -16.36
CA GLU A 696 26.02 -6.25 -15.52
C GLU A 696 25.59 -7.67 -15.94
N SER A 697 26.45 -8.63 -15.59
CA SER A 697 26.21 -10.06 -15.81
C SER A 697 25.09 -10.56 -14.89
N LEU A 698 24.24 -11.45 -15.41
CA LEU A 698 23.17 -12.12 -14.66
C LEU A 698 23.33 -13.65 -14.63
N GLU A 699 24.44 -14.19 -15.14
CA GLU A 699 24.73 -15.63 -15.06
C GLU A 699 25.51 -15.99 -13.79
N GLN A 700 24.85 -16.74 -12.89
CA GLN A 700 25.39 -17.21 -11.61
C GLN A 700 25.80 -16.06 -10.68
N GLU A 701 24.94 -15.06 -10.57
CA GLU A 701 25.08 -13.89 -9.72
C GLU A 701 23.87 -13.78 -8.77
N ASP A 702 23.95 -12.91 -7.76
CA ASP A 702 22.81 -12.56 -6.92
C ASP A 702 21.81 -11.72 -7.73
N LEU A 703 20.58 -12.22 -7.92
CA LEU A 703 19.59 -11.64 -8.82
C LEU A 703 18.35 -11.14 -8.08
N VAL A 704 17.96 -9.91 -8.38
CA VAL A 704 16.67 -9.36 -7.92
C VAL A 704 15.69 -9.32 -9.08
N PHE A 705 14.49 -9.88 -8.87
CA PHE A 705 13.38 -9.79 -9.80
C PHE A 705 12.45 -8.67 -9.38
N TRP A 706 12.23 -7.72 -10.28
CA TRP A 706 11.30 -6.61 -10.15
C TRP A 706 10.06 -6.93 -11.01
N LEU A 707 8.97 -7.28 -10.34
CA LEU A 707 7.78 -7.87 -10.95
C LEU A 707 6.61 -6.90 -10.88
N ASN A 708 5.97 -6.62 -12.01
CA ASN A 708 4.77 -5.80 -12.05
C ASN A 708 3.51 -6.68 -12.00
N LEU A 709 2.70 -6.45 -10.98
CA LEU A 709 1.27 -6.75 -11.01
C LEU A 709 0.55 -5.54 -11.62
N GLY A 710 -0.58 -5.74 -12.29
CA GLY A 710 -1.28 -4.60 -12.86
C GLY A 710 -2.59 -4.94 -13.56
N MET A 711 -3.38 -3.90 -13.81
CA MET A 711 -4.72 -3.95 -14.37
C MET A 711 -4.94 -2.74 -15.29
N HIS A 712 -5.53 -2.97 -16.46
CA HIS A 712 -6.14 -1.90 -17.25
C HIS A 712 -7.59 -1.72 -16.78
N HIS A 713 -7.89 -0.62 -16.09
CA HIS A 713 -9.22 -0.37 -15.55
C HIS A 713 -9.91 0.74 -16.34
N VAL A 714 -11.00 0.36 -17.00
CA VAL A 714 -11.94 1.30 -17.63
C VAL A 714 -13.26 1.16 -16.88
N PRO A 715 -13.47 1.93 -15.79
CA PRO A 715 -14.61 1.73 -14.93
C PRO A 715 -15.95 1.77 -15.68
N HIS A 716 -16.84 0.87 -15.30
CA HIS A 716 -18.19 0.75 -15.83
C HIS A 716 -19.22 0.90 -14.71
N THR A 717 -20.51 0.81 -15.03
CA THR A 717 -21.60 0.99 -14.04
C THR A 717 -21.59 -0.02 -12.89
N GLY A 718 -20.78 -1.08 -12.97
CA GLY A 718 -20.62 -2.07 -11.91
C GLY A 718 -19.55 -1.69 -10.88
N ASP A 719 -18.78 -0.64 -11.15
CA ASP A 719 -17.86 0.00 -10.21
C ASP A 719 -18.55 1.10 -9.38
N LEU A 720 -19.89 1.23 -9.50
CA LEU A 720 -20.71 2.11 -8.66
C LEU A 720 -21.47 1.28 -7.61
N PRO A 721 -21.38 1.61 -6.31
CA PRO A 721 -20.58 2.71 -5.74
C PRO A 721 -19.07 2.44 -5.77
N ASN A 722 -18.65 1.17 -5.64
CA ASN A 722 -17.25 0.77 -5.55
C ASN A 722 -16.86 -0.27 -6.59
N THR A 723 -15.59 -0.25 -6.95
CA THR A 723 -14.89 -1.35 -7.64
C THR A 723 -14.97 -2.62 -6.81
N VAL A 724 -15.04 -3.79 -7.45
CA VAL A 724 -15.14 -5.08 -6.75
C VAL A 724 -13.85 -5.92 -6.86
N PHE A 725 -13.37 -6.41 -5.71
CA PHE A 725 -12.20 -7.30 -5.60
C PHE A 725 -12.29 -8.60 -6.45
N THR A 726 -13.49 -8.99 -6.91
CA THR A 726 -13.68 -10.21 -7.69
C THR A 726 -13.03 -10.14 -9.07
N THR A 727 -13.03 -8.96 -9.70
CA THR A 727 -12.55 -8.74 -11.07
C THR A 727 -11.30 -7.88 -11.13
N ALA A 728 -11.14 -6.90 -10.22
CA ALA A 728 -9.93 -6.11 -10.09
C ALA A 728 -8.88 -6.90 -9.28
N HIS A 729 -8.17 -7.78 -9.98
CA HIS A 729 -7.25 -8.74 -9.38
C HIS A 729 -6.06 -9.01 -10.31
N SER A 730 -4.86 -9.01 -9.74
CA SER A 730 -3.62 -9.37 -10.41
C SER A 730 -2.77 -10.25 -9.49
N GLY A 731 -2.03 -11.21 -10.04
CA GLY A 731 -1.23 -12.12 -9.21
C GLY A 731 -0.20 -12.95 -9.96
N ILE A 732 0.89 -13.24 -9.25
CA ILE A 732 2.02 -14.08 -9.69
C ILE A 732 2.22 -15.23 -8.71
N GLN A 733 2.68 -16.37 -9.22
CA GLN A 733 3.13 -17.51 -8.43
C GLN A 733 4.59 -17.86 -8.68
N PHE A 734 5.26 -18.29 -7.61
CA PHE A 734 6.59 -18.86 -7.60
C PHE A 734 6.48 -20.35 -7.29
N MET A 735 6.73 -21.20 -8.28
CA MET A 735 6.54 -22.65 -8.17
C MET A 735 7.88 -23.39 -8.23
N PRO A 736 8.15 -24.38 -7.36
CA PRO A 736 9.35 -25.20 -7.48
C PRO A 736 9.39 -25.91 -8.85
N LEU A 737 10.46 -25.69 -9.62
CA LEU A 737 10.68 -26.35 -10.92
C LEU A 737 11.98 -27.14 -10.87
N ASN A 738 11.88 -28.46 -10.90
CA ASN A 738 13.02 -29.37 -10.73
C ASN A 738 13.83 -29.17 -9.44
N TYR A 739 13.37 -28.31 -8.52
CA TYR A 739 14.00 -28.04 -7.25
C TYR A 739 13.99 -29.25 -6.32
N PHE A 740 12.94 -30.06 -6.38
CA PHE A 740 12.86 -31.33 -5.68
C PHE A 740 12.82 -32.49 -6.66
N ASP A 741 13.18 -33.68 -6.18
CA ASP A 741 13.14 -34.92 -6.96
C ASP A 741 11.71 -35.40 -7.27
N ALA A 742 10.73 -34.91 -6.51
CA ALA A 742 9.30 -35.19 -6.63
C ALA A 742 8.48 -34.11 -5.91
N ASP A 743 7.19 -34.04 -6.23
CA ASP A 743 6.17 -33.31 -5.49
C ASP A 743 6.29 -33.50 -3.97
N THR A 744 6.50 -32.40 -3.24
CA THR A 744 6.66 -32.35 -1.78
C THR A 744 5.32 -32.43 -1.04
N GLY A 745 4.22 -32.03 -1.68
CA GLY A 745 2.87 -32.10 -1.12
C GLY A 745 2.43 -33.54 -0.82
N LYS A 746 3.11 -34.55 -1.38
CA LYS A 746 2.88 -35.98 -1.06
C LYS A 746 3.08 -36.34 0.41
N GLN A 747 3.79 -35.51 1.18
CA GLN A 747 4.06 -35.75 2.60
C GLN A 747 2.84 -35.47 3.49
N THR A 748 1.85 -34.72 2.97
CA THR A 748 0.67 -34.37 3.74
C THR A 748 -0.16 -35.60 4.12
N VAL A 749 -0.60 -35.64 5.39
CA VAL A 749 -1.56 -36.64 5.86
C VAL A 749 -2.99 -36.30 5.44
N ASN A 750 -3.26 -35.07 5.01
CA ASN A 750 -4.59 -34.59 4.62
C ASN A 750 -5.01 -35.08 3.23
N MET A 751 -5.01 -36.41 3.05
CA MET A 751 -5.38 -37.09 1.82
C MET A 751 -6.17 -38.38 2.08
N VAL A 752 -6.87 -38.87 1.07
CA VAL A 752 -7.64 -40.12 1.13
C VAL A 752 -7.34 -40.99 -0.09
N ARG A 753 -7.36 -42.32 0.09
CA ARG A 753 -7.43 -43.30 -1.00
C ARG A 753 -8.55 -44.30 -0.73
N ILE A 754 -9.48 -44.42 -1.68
CA ILE A 754 -10.61 -45.35 -1.65
C ILE A 754 -10.37 -46.43 -2.70
N ASN A 755 -10.21 -47.68 -2.29
CA ASN A 755 -10.18 -48.84 -3.18
C ASN A 755 -11.60 -49.42 -3.29
N TYR A 756 -12.05 -49.74 -4.51
CA TYR A 756 -13.42 -50.18 -4.76
C TYR A 756 -13.53 -51.16 -5.94
N GLY A 757 -14.65 -51.88 -6.01
CA GLY A 757 -14.97 -52.81 -7.10
C GLY A 757 -16.29 -53.54 -6.85
N GLY A 758 -17.01 -53.91 -7.92
CA GLY A 758 -18.27 -54.65 -7.80
C GLY A 758 -19.37 -53.95 -7.00
N GLY A 759 -19.37 -52.60 -6.99
CA GLY A 759 -20.32 -51.79 -6.22
C GLY A 759 -19.95 -51.57 -4.74
N ASN A 760 -18.82 -52.11 -4.27
CA ASN A 760 -18.41 -52.03 -2.86
C ASN A 760 -17.03 -51.37 -2.69
N ILE A 761 -16.81 -50.75 -1.54
CA ILE A 761 -15.49 -50.25 -1.10
C ILE A 761 -14.74 -51.42 -0.44
N SER A 762 -13.51 -51.69 -0.86
CA SER A 762 -12.65 -52.70 -0.24
C SER A 762 -11.72 -52.11 0.83
N GLN A 763 -11.31 -50.85 0.69
CA GLN A 763 -10.47 -50.16 1.68
C GLN A 763 -10.64 -48.64 1.57
N VAL A 764 -10.63 -47.95 2.71
CA VAL A 764 -10.40 -46.50 2.78
C VAL A 764 -9.13 -46.27 3.59
N GLU A 765 -8.13 -45.65 2.98
CA GLU A 765 -6.87 -45.25 3.62
C GLU A 765 -6.91 -43.74 3.86
N SER A 766 -6.77 -43.33 5.12
CA SER A 766 -6.81 -41.93 5.56
C SER A 766 -5.44 -41.39 6.01
N PHE A 767 -4.39 -42.21 5.92
CA PHE A 767 -2.99 -41.82 6.12
C PHE A 767 -2.70 -41.14 7.47
N GLY A 768 -3.42 -41.56 8.52
CA GLY A 768 -3.20 -41.05 9.87
C GLY A 768 -3.75 -39.65 10.13
N GLN A 769 -4.54 -39.07 9.20
CA GLN A 769 -5.29 -37.86 9.50
C GLN A 769 -6.20 -38.12 10.71
N LYS A 770 -6.15 -37.22 11.69
CA LYS A 770 -6.99 -37.36 12.88
C LYS A 770 -8.42 -36.99 12.52
N GLN A 771 -9.33 -37.96 12.57
CA GLN A 771 -10.76 -37.70 12.45
C GLN A 771 -11.26 -37.20 13.81
N GLY A 772 -11.55 -35.90 13.91
CA GLY A 772 -12.26 -35.38 15.08
C GLY A 772 -11.40 -35.10 16.33
N ASP A 773 -10.12 -34.76 16.19
CA ASP A 773 -9.38 -34.05 17.25
C ASP A 773 -9.84 -32.57 17.30
N ALA A 774 -11.15 -32.36 17.43
CA ALA A 774 -11.66 -31.12 18.02
C ALA A 774 -11.28 -31.20 19.50
N THR A 775 -10.04 -30.84 19.83
CA THR A 775 -9.62 -30.52 21.20
C THR A 775 -10.47 -29.38 21.77
N CYS A 776 -11.05 -28.60 20.87
CA CYS A 776 -12.16 -27.69 21.07
C CYS A 776 -13.46 -28.48 21.25
N GLY A 777 -14.22 -28.23 22.32
CA GLY A 777 -15.58 -28.75 22.46
C GLY A 777 -16.47 -28.42 21.26
N ALA A 778 -17.71 -28.92 21.24
CA ALA A 778 -18.70 -28.71 20.17
C ALA A 778 -18.48 -27.37 19.45
N LEU A 779 -18.13 -27.42 18.16
CA LEU A 779 -17.94 -26.23 17.32
C LEU A 779 -19.11 -25.29 17.60
N ASP A 780 -18.85 -24.18 18.28
CA ASP A 780 -19.88 -23.22 18.63
C ASP A 780 -20.15 -22.40 17.36
N TYR A 781 -21.23 -22.74 16.69
CA TYR A 781 -21.71 -22.07 15.48
C TYR A 781 -22.68 -20.91 15.81
N THR A 782 -22.94 -20.65 17.09
CA THR A 782 -23.80 -19.54 17.55
C THR A 782 -23.02 -18.25 17.30
N PRO A 783 -23.63 -17.28 16.59
CA PRO A 783 -23.03 -16.67 15.42
C PRO A 783 -21.60 -16.24 15.67
N VAL A 784 -20.73 -16.61 14.73
CA VAL A 784 -19.34 -16.15 14.63
C VAL A 784 -19.30 -14.66 14.24
N GLU A 785 -20.28 -13.87 14.71
CA GLU A 785 -20.25 -12.42 14.68
C GLU A 785 -19.17 -12.00 15.65
N GLN A 786 -18.00 -11.70 15.07
CA GLN A 786 -16.96 -10.99 15.76
C GLN A 786 -17.57 -9.72 16.35
N ASN A 787 -17.21 -9.39 17.59
CA ASN A 787 -17.70 -8.16 18.20
C ASN A 787 -17.08 -6.96 17.48
N LEU A 788 -17.76 -6.46 16.45
CA LEU A 788 -17.31 -5.31 15.66
C LEU A 788 -17.37 -4.00 16.46
N GLU A 789 -18.14 -3.94 17.56
CA GLU A 789 -18.13 -2.80 18.49
C GLU A 789 -16.78 -2.63 19.21
N SER A 790 -15.89 -3.64 19.11
CA SER A 790 -14.53 -3.57 19.65
C SER A 790 -13.53 -2.84 18.75
N TYR A 791 -13.88 -2.52 17.50
CA TYR A 791 -13.04 -1.75 16.57
C TYR A 791 -12.62 -0.41 17.22
N LYS A 792 -11.32 -0.10 17.17
CA LYS A 792 -10.77 1.13 17.79
C LYS A 792 -10.16 2.07 16.77
N GLY A 793 -9.76 1.55 15.60
CA GLY A 793 -8.91 2.29 14.69
C GLY A 793 -7.49 2.38 15.26
N ASP A 794 -6.91 3.56 15.19
CA ASP A 794 -5.48 3.78 15.44
C ASP A 794 -5.21 4.29 16.87
N VAL A 795 -4.14 3.77 17.46
CA VAL A 795 -3.62 4.16 18.77
C VAL A 795 -2.36 4.98 18.59
N VAL A 796 -2.39 6.22 19.04
CA VAL A 796 -1.32 7.20 18.86
C VAL A 796 -0.55 7.42 20.16
N ILE A 797 0.77 7.43 20.05
CA ILE A 797 1.70 7.70 21.16
C ILE A 797 2.70 8.79 20.76
N ARG A 798 2.70 9.91 21.48
CA ARG A 798 3.67 11.00 21.28
C ARG A 798 5.09 10.55 21.63
N LYS A 799 6.05 10.87 20.76
CA LYS A 799 7.49 10.57 20.86
C LYS A 799 8.36 11.75 21.23
N PHE A 800 7.87 12.98 21.02
CA PHE A 800 8.57 14.18 21.48
C PHE A 800 7.60 15.31 21.89
N PRO A 801 7.52 15.67 23.18
CA PRO A 801 8.10 14.94 24.32
C PRO A 801 7.52 13.52 24.42
N TYR A 802 8.35 12.55 24.81
CA TYR A 802 7.92 11.15 24.86
C TYR A 802 6.94 10.90 26.02
N ASP A 803 5.71 10.50 25.68
CA ASP A 803 4.67 10.17 26.67
C ASP A 803 3.98 8.84 26.33
N PRO A 804 4.61 7.70 26.66
CA PRO A 804 4.05 6.37 26.37
C PRO A 804 2.86 6.01 27.26
N ASN A 805 2.55 6.79 28.30
CA ASN A 805 1.51 6.47 29.28
C ASN A 805 0.19 7.24 29.04
N ASP A 806 0.14 8.15 28.07
CA ASP A 806 -1.05 8.90 27.66
C ASP A 806 -1.41 8.62 26.18
N PRO A 807 -1.66 7.36 25.78
CA PRO A 807 -2.09 7.06 24.42
C PRO A 807 -3.47 7.66 24.15
N TYR A 808 -3.69 8.10 22.92
CA TYR A 808 -4.99 8.58 22.43
C TYR A 808 -5.35 7.92 21.10
N TYR A 809 -6.55 8.23 20.59
CA TYR A 809 -7.05 7.64 19.36
C TYR A 809 -7.25 8.73 18.31
N GLU A 810 -6.68 8.52 17.14
CA GLU A 810 -6.80 9.41 15.98
C GLU A 810 -6.53 8.59 14.73
N THR A 811 -7.51 8.53 13.82
CA THR A 811 -7.41 7.84 12.54
C THR A 811 -7.66 8.86 11.45
N THR A 812 -6.78 8.90 10.44
CA THR A 812 -6.81 9.92 9.40
C THR A 812 -6.74 9.26 8.02
N GLY A 813 -7.73 9.49 7.16
CA GLY A 813 -7.77 9.06 5.74
C GLY A 813 -7.41 10.18 4.77
N ILE A 814 -6.98 9.85 3.54
CA ILE A 814 -6.50 10.82 2.54
C ILE A 814 -7.61 11.73 2.02
N VAL A 815 -8.75 11.18 1.60
CA VAL A 815 -9.86 11.95 1.00
C VAL A 815 -10.69 12.64 2.08
#